data_AF-A0A7Y5IQI4-F1
#
_entry.id   AF-A0A7Y5IQI4-F1
#
_cell.length_a   1.000
_cell.length_b   1.000
_cell.length_c   1.000
_cell.angle_alpha   90.00
_cell.angle_beta   90.00
_cell.angle_gamma   90.00
#
_symmetry.space_group_name_H-M   'P 1'
#
loop_
_entity.id
_entity.type
_entity.pdbx_description
1 polymer ?
#
loop_
_entity_poly.entity_id
_entity_poly.type
_entity_poly.pdbx_seq_one_letter_code
_entity_poly.pdbx_strand_id
1 'polypeptide(L)'
;MNWALCLFLMLAREGATAEGSLPAWDAVALRDGWAANADMVIEGLEEHVLKARTQGPDPIFMIEGLELPARPWQYLVLRIQADRAGLADFFWTGDASGPNGGLEEAKKTRFEIPASDTAREVVVFPFWHSEGTIKTLRLDLYDGVRFGIESLEVREWGSGKEPDRHTREWHFGGDLDSWRIHPTASEHFSPPLSLSVKDHGWVTLEIQSRADGTASLLWASEASRGVQSEQVQIVGDGKRHAYNLELSGNRAWTSPIVALGFRLPPELQGGLAGIKTLRISDEPTGPEWFEVVYFGFEEGLNRQGQSARVLAAIRNRGGSVSRETRAALNLAPEEQVLPPLEPGDQADLFWELPPGADPVQVATLSLGAGGTESGVLARTELRFDPTPPLPPAGSIPPPNPVETEPDVCAYYFPGWDSASKWDCIRRWAPNRQPLLGYYDEGNPECVDWQIKWAVENGITCFLVDWYWIRGNQHLTHWFEAYRKCRFRDHLKVALMWANHNPKGSHSLADWEAVSEEWIENYFSLPSYYRIDGKPALFLWDPSLVREDLGGSEQVRRALTLSQGLARDAGFPGIRFVAMSDHAGAGQARTLLEEGYEGATNYHEWGTVIPDSLGGGRARFREVVESASSAWANQERVCGKLTYYPIVDTGWDARPWHGEKSLVIGGRTPQLFEDLLRQAKQYCEDRDLPFVALGPVNEWGEGSYIEPCTEFGFQMYEAIRRVFAKGDPSSWPINLGPRDVGLGPYDFPPVQTVSQWTFEGGHEGWKAMMNISDLRAEGGVLKFRTTSPDPALLVSIPEFKASGFSRAVLRMRIVNPPLEGNQAQLFWSLSGAPASESTSLSIPLLGDTEFHDYVFELSGHPRWKGRIPTFRLDPCSREGIEAWIDEFRFE
;
A
#
# COMPACT_ATOMS: atom_id res chain seq x y z
N MET A 1 29.78 13.55 58.81
CA MET A 1 30.10 12.17 58.42
C MET A 1 29.65 12.03 56.97
N ASN A 2 30.47 12.54 56.04
CA ASN A 2 29.99 13.06 54.76
C ASN A 2 31.03 12.92 53.63
N TRP A 3 31.69 11.76 53.52
CA TRP A 3 32.74 11.54 52.52
C TRP A 3 32.76 10.13 51.89
N ALA A 4 31.87 9.21 52.31
CA ALA A 4 31.87 7.82 51.82
C ALA A 4 30.83 7.52 50.71
N LEU A 5 29.82 8.39 50.52
CA LEU A 5 28.74 8.16 49.53
C LEU A 5 29.05 8.76 48.15
N CYS A 6 29.98 9.71 48.05
CA CYS A 6 30.40 10.28 46.76
C CYS A 6 31.42 9.41 46.00
N LEU A 7 32.05 8.42 46.66
CA LEU A 7 33.04 7.56 46.01
C LEU A 7 32.41 6.35 45.31
N PHE A 8 31.24 5.88 45.77
CA PHE A 8 30.53 4.75 45.18
C PHE A 8 29.73 5.12 43.91
N LEU A 9 29.34 6.39 43.77
CA LEU A 9 28.65 6.92 42.58
C LEU A 9 29.61 7.38 41.46
N MET A 10 30.92 7.48 41.73
CA MET A 10 31.93 7.73 40.68
C MET A 10 32.47 6.44 40.07
N LEU A 11 32.50 5.32 40.81
CA LEU A 11 33.05 4.05 40.31
C LEU A 11 32.08 3.25 39.43
N ALA A 12 30.77 3.55 39.44
CA ALA A 12 29.80 2.98 38.49
C ALA A 12 29.81 3.68 37.10
N ARG A 13 30.62 4.73 36.92
CA ARG A 13 30.83 5.42 35.64
C ARG A 13 32.08 4.96 34.89
N GLU A 14 32.93 4.11 35.48
CA GLU A 14 34.18 3.63 34.87
C GLU A 14 33.97 2.39 33.97
N GLY A 15 32.91 2.39 33.17
CA GLY A 15 32.81 1.56 31.96
C GLY A 15 33.37 2.27 30.71
N ALA A 16 33.72 3.55 30.82
CA ALA A 16 34.42 4.28 29.77
C ALA A 16 35.93 4.09 29.94
N THR A 17 36.47 3.10 29.23
CA THR A 17 37.90 3.03 28.95
C THR A 17 38.38 4.35 28.30
N ALA A 18 39.65 4.70 28.51
CA ALA A 18 40.44 5.85 28.01
C ALA A 18 39.78 6.80 26.96
N GLU A 19 40.01 8.12 27.11
CA GLU A 19 39.68 9.15 26.12
C GLU A 19 39.90 8.65 24.67
N GLY A 20 38.80 8.42 23.94
CA GLY A 20 38.82 7.95 22.56
C GLY A 20 38.31 6.53 22.29
N SER A 21 37.97 5.74 23.31
CA SER A 21 37.34 4.41 23.10
C SER A 21 35.80 4.47 23.08
N LEU A 22 35.18 3.68 22.20
CA LEU A 22 33.71 3.60 22.08
C LEU A 22 33.11 2.79 23.25
N PRO A 23 31.88 3.09 23.70
CA PRO A 23 31.25 2.39 24.81
C PRO A 23 31.09 0.89 24.58
N ALA A 24 31.38 0.10 25.60
CA ALA A 24 31.12 -1.33 25.67
C ALA A 24 30.59 -1.67 27.06
N TRP A 25 29.48 -2.40 27.13
CA TRP A 25 28.85 -2.84 28.37
C TRP A 25 28.80 -4.37 28.37
N ASP A 26 29.56 -4.99 29.28
CA ASP A 26 29.36 -6.40 29.61
C ASP A 26 28.12 -6.57 30.50
N ALA A 27 27.73 -7.82 30.79
CA ALA A 27 26.56 -8.11 31.61
C ALA A 27 26.56 -7.42 32.99
N VAL A 28 27.73 -7.17 33.59
CA VAL A 28 27.84 -6.49 34.89
C VAL A 28 27.57 -5.00 34.71
N ALA A 29 28.21 -4.38 33.72
CA ALA A 29 28.02 -2.98 33.37
C ALA A 29 26.58 -2.69 32.89
N LEU A 30 25.95 -3.63 32.19
CA LEU A 30 24.53 -3.54 31.82
C LEU A 30 23.65 -3.53 33.07
N ARG A 31 23.83 -4.48 34.00
CA ARG A 31 23.05 -4.53 35.26
C ARG A 31 23.18 -3.24 36.07
N ASP A 32 24.38 -2.69 36.16
CA ASP A 32 24.69 -1.58 37.07
C ASP A 32 24.43 -0.21 36.42
N GLY A 33 24.46 -0.12 35.09
CA GLY A 33 24.37 1.13 34.34
C GLY A 33 23.07 1.36 33.57
N TRP A 34 22.28 0.31 33.31
CA TRP A 34 21.02 0.41 32.56
C TRP A 34 19.83 0.16 33.49
N ALA A 35 18.75 0.93 33.27
CA ALA A 35 17.50 0.87 34.02
C ALA A 35 16.43 0.11 33.24
N ALA A 36 15.83 -0.89 33.89
CA ALA A 36 14.65 -1.59 33.39
C ALA A 36 13.36 -0.90 33.87
N ASN A 37 12.32 -0.85 33.05
CA ASN A 37 11.00 -0.39 33.47
C ASN A 37 10.17 -1.50 34.17
N ALA A 38 8.89 -1.24 34.43
CA ALA A 38 8.01 -2.19 35.14
C ALA A 38 7.74 -3.51 34.36
N ASP A 39 7.89 -3.48 33.03
CA ASP A 39 7.58 -4.58 32.14
C ASP A 39 8.79 -5.48 31.88
N MET A 40 9.96 -5.14 32.40
CA MET A 40 11.18 -5.95 32.34
C MET A 40 11.75 -6.23 33.73
N VAL A 41 11.80 -7.50 34.11
CA VAL A 41 12.34 -7.96 35.40
C VAL A 41 13.73 -8.53 35.21
N ILE A 42 14.73 -7.91 35.84
CA ILE A 42 16.09 -8.46 35.93
C ILE A 42 16.10 -9.59 36.96
N GLU A 43 16.35 -10.83 36.52
CA GLU A 43 16.35 -12.02 37.38
C GLU A 43 17.70 -12.22 38.08
N GLY A 44 18.80 -11.76 37.48
CA GLY A 44 20.14 -11.84 38.08
C GLY A 44 21.26 -11.89 37.06
N LEU A 45 22.48 -12.14 37.54
CA LEU A 45 23.67 -12.35 36.71
C LEU A 45 24.20 -13.77 36.93
N GLU A 46 24.27 -14.56 35.86
CA GLU A 46 24.74 -15.95 35.87
C GLU A 46 25.78 -16.14 34.77
N GLU A 47 26.98 -16.62 35.12
CA GLU A 47 28.04 -16.97 34.14
C GLU A 47 28.32 -15.86 33.09
N HIS A 48 28.38 -14.59 33.52
CA HIS A 48 28.55 -13.41 32.65
C HIS A 48 27.36 -13.10 31.71
N VAL A 49 26.17 -13.59 32.04
CA VAL A 49 24.91 -13.31 31.33
C VAL A 49 23.94 -12.60 32.27
N LEU A 50 23.41 -11.46 31.84
CA LEU A 50 22.31 -10.76 32.51
C LEU A 50 21.00 -11.44 32.13
N LYS A 51 20.36 -12.11 33.09
CA LYS A 51 19.07 -12.79 32.91
C LYS A 51 17.92 -11.82 33.16
N ALA A 52 16.98 -11.76 32.24
CA ALA A 52 15.79 -10.92 32.35
C ALA A 52 14.55 -11.61 31.79
N ARG A 53 13.37 -11.20 32.26
CA ARG A 53 12.06 -11.67 31.78
C ARG A 53 11.15 -10.48 31.52
N THR A 54 10.47 -10.49 30.38
CA THR A 54 9.44 -9.50 30.05
C THR A 54 8.05 -9.95 30.55
N GLN A 55 7.23 -9.00 31.01
CA GLN A 55 5.95 -9.28 31.68
C GLN A 55 4.85 -8.24 31.41
N GLY A 56 4.98 -7.48 30.34
CA GLY A 56 4.05 -6.44 29.95
C GLY A 56 4.29 -5.98 28.52
N PRO A 57 3.38 -5.17 27.97
CA PRO A 57 3.36 -4.84 26.55
C PRO A 57 4.51 -3.93 26.10
N ASP A 58 5.23 -3.26 27.02
CA ASP A 58 6.30 -2.32 26.67
C ASP A 58 7.58 -2.52 27.52
N PRO A 59 8.30 -3.66 27.41
CA PRO A 59 9.52 -3.91 28.16
C PRO A 59 10.70 -3.04 27.70
N ILE A 60 11.15 -2.14 28.57
CA ILE A 60 12.19 -1.14 28.28
C ILE A 60 13.45 -1.39 29.10
N PHE A 61 14.61 -1.27 28.47
CA PHE A 61 15.92 -1.22 29.11
C PHE A 61 16.75 -0.05 28.58
N MET A 62 17.15 0.90 29.44
CA MET A 62 17.73 2.17 28.97
C MET A 62 18.92 2.68 29.80
N ILE A 63 19.79 3.45 29.16
CA ILE A 63 20.88 4.21 29.81
C ILE A 63 20.78 5.68 29.41
N GLU A 64 21.06 6.57 30.36
CA GLU A 64 21.01 8.02 30.20
C GLU A 64 22.33 8.68 30.62
N GLY A 65 22.52 9.92 30.19
CA GLY A 65 23.68 10.74 30.58
C GLY A 65 24.97 10.34 29.87
N LEU A 66 24.85 9.76 28.67
CA LEU A 66 25.99 9.49 27.80
C LEU A 66 26.52 10.80 27.18
N GLU A 67 27.81 10.78 26.84
CA GLU A 67 28.48 11.82 26.05
C GLU A 67 29.18 11.14 24.87
N LEU A 68 28.42 10.37 24.08
CA LEU A 68 28.93 9.60 22.96
C LEU A 68 28.88 10.44 21.68
N PRO A 69 30.03 10.83 21.08
CA PRO A 69 30.02 11.53 19.80
C PRO A 69 29.35 10.69 18.73
N ALA A 70 28.28 11.23 18.13
CA ALA A 70 27.46 10.54 17.15
C ALA A 70 28.12 10.64 15.77
N ARG A 71 28.48 9.50 15.17
CA ARG A 71 29.10 9.42 13.84
C ARG A 71 28.34 8.47 12.93
N PRO A 72 28.36 8.69 11.60
CA PRO A 72 27.53 7.92 10.67
C PRO A 72 28.01 6.47 10.51
N TRP A 73 29.28 6.19 10.82
CA TRP A 73 29.90 4.87 10.65
C TRP A 73 29.98 4.08 11.95
N GLN A 74 29.10 4.37 12.91
CA GLN A 74 28.96 3.61 14.15
C GLN A 74 27.84 2.57 14.03
N TYR A 75 28.01 1.43 14.69
CA TYR A 75 27.04 0.34 14.75
C TYR A 75 27.11 -0.34 16.12
N LEU A 76 26.05 -1.08 16.46
CA LEU A 76 25.93 -1.80 17.71
C LEU A 76 26.07 -3.29 17.48
N VAL A 77 26.72 -3.97 18.42
CA VAL A 77 26.76 -5.43 18.51
C VAL A 77 26.15 -5.83 19.85
N LEU A 78 24.96 -6.45 19.79
CA LEU A 78 24.25 -6.99 20.94
C LEU A 78 24.43 -8.51 20.98
N ARG A 79 25.06 -9.02 22.03
CA ARG A 79 25.17 -10.46 22.28
C ARG A 79 24.03 -10.90 23.19
N ILE A 80 23.01 -11.52 22.59
CA ILE A 80 21.75 -11.86 23.28
C ILE A 80 21.23 -13.24 22.89
N GLN A 81 20.55 -13.89 23.84
CA GLN A 81 19.72 -15.08 23.62
C GLN A 81 18.29 -14.83 24.10
N ALA A 82 17.33 -15.45 23.43
CA ALA A 82 15.92 -15.41 23.75
C ALA A 82 15.31 -16.80 23.62
N ASP A 83 14.38 -17.16 24.50
CA ASP A 83 13.67 -18.46 24.44
C ASP A 83 12.60 -18.51 23.33
N ARG A 84 12.18 -17.35 22.82
CA ARG A 84 11.32 -17.19 21.64
C ARG A 84 11.91 -16.11 20.73
N ALA A 85 11.74 -16.25 19.42
CA ALA A 85 12.13 -15.22 18.46
C ALA A 85 11.15 -14.04 18.50
N GLY A 86 11.60 -12.86 18.09
CA GLY A 86 10.75 -11.69 17.98
C GLY A 86 11.49 -10.42 17.60
N LEU A 87 10.72 -9.35 17.42
CA LEU A 87 11.21 -8.04 17.04
C LEU A 87 11.51 -7.17 18.24
N ALA A 88 12.67 -6.52 18.21
CA ALA A 88 13.06 -5.51 19.17
C ALA A 88 13.31 -4.17 18.46
N ASP A 89 13.15 -3.08 19.19
CA ASP A 89 13.48 -1.74 18.72
C ASP A 89 14.65 -1.20 19.54
N PHE A 90 15.63 -0.61 18.87
CA PHE A 90 16.68 0.16 19.52
C PHE A 90 16.41 1.63 19.28
N PHE A 91 16.33 2.45 20.32
CA PHE A 91 16.10 3.89 20.27
C PHE A 91 17.33 4.66 20.75
N TRP A 92 17.48 5.88 20.25
CA TRP A 92 18.58 6.79 20.60
C TRP A 92 18.13 8.25 20.53
N THR A 93 18.74 9.11 21.34
CA THR A 93 18.56 10.57 21.21
C THR A 93 19.76 11.34 21.77
N GLY A 94 20.05 12.49 21.15
CA GLY A 94 20.96 13.51 21.67
C GLY A 94 20.27 14.64 22.42
N ASP A 95 18.94 14.68 22.37
CA ASP A 95 18.10 15.63 23.09
C ASP A 95 17.06 14.89 23.93
N ALA A 96 17.24 14.93 25.25
CA ALA A 96 16.34 14.31 26.20
C ALA A 96 15.15 15.22 26.62
N SER A 97 15.04 16.42 26.03
CA SER A 97 14.04 17.43 26.42
C SER A 97 12.70 17.32 25.67
N GLY A 98 12.62 16.49 24.62
CA GLY A 98 11.40 16.28 23.84
C GLY A 98 10.36 15.35 24.50
N PRO A 99 9.17 15.18 23.88
CA PRO A 99 8.20 14.17 24.29
C PRO A 99 8.84 12.78 24.43
N ASN A 100 8.42 11.98 25.42
CA ASN A 100 9.00 10.67 25.75
C ASN A 100 10.52 10.70 25.98
N GLY A 101 11.06 11.82 26.51
CA GLY A 101 12.50 11.99 26.70
C GLY A 101 13.27 12.06 25.39
N GLY A 102 12.62 12.50 24.30
CA GLY A 102 13.20 12.64 22.96
C GLY A 102 13.38 11.35 22.18
N LEU A 103 12.88 10.21 22.68
CA LEU A 103 12.88 8.92 22.02
C LEU A 103 11.63 8.79 21.12
N GLU A 104 11.74 9.35 19.92
CA GLU A 104 10.68 9.40 18.90
C GLU A 104 10.76 8.18 17.98
N GLU A 105 9.65 7.82 17.33
CA GLU A 105 9.60 6.73 16.32
C GLU A 105 10.59 6.94 15.16
N ALA A 106 10.91 8.19 14.83
CA ALA A 106 11.90 8.52 13.80
C ALA A 106 13.36 8.32 14.26
N LYS A 107 13.59 7.98 15.54
CA LYS A 107 14.91 7.74 16.14
C LYS A 107 15.02 6.32 16.68
N LYS A 108 14.59 5.35 15.87
CA LYS A 108 14.67 3.92 16.18
C LYS A 108 15.09 3.05 15.00
N THR A 109 15.72 1.92 15.31
CA THR A 109 16.11 0.87 14.37
C THR A 109 15.52 -0.41 14.90
N ARG A 110 14.64 -1.01 14.10
CA ARG A 110 14.02 -2.30 14.38
C ARG A 110 14.94 -3.43 13.92
N PHE A 111 15.00 -4.51 14.69
CA PHE A 111 15.83 -5.68 14.37
C PHE A 111 15.23 -6.97 14.97
N GLU A 112 15.69 -8.13 14.46
CA GLU A 112 15.23 -9.44 14.91
C GLU A 112 16.15 -10.01 15.98
N ILE A 113 15.55 -10.68 16.96
CA ILE A 113 16.27 -11.51 17.92
C ILE A 113 15.82 -12.95 17.70
N PRO A 114 16.70 -13.84 17.20
CA PRO A 114 16.33 -15.24 16.96
C PRO A 114 16.19 -16.01 18.27
N ALA A 115 15.31 -17.01 18.29
CA ALA A 115 15.24 -17.98 19.37
C ALA A 115 16.55 -18.79 19.43
N SER A 116 17.19 -18.86 20.60
CA SER A 116 18.42 -19.62 20.75
C SER A 116 18.72 -19.96 22.21
N ASP A 117 19.23 -21.17 22.42
CA ASP A 117 19.73 -21.62 23.71
C ASP A 117 21.08 -20.97 24.08
N THR A 118 21.76 -20.36 23.09
CA THR A 118 23.07 -19.70 23.24
C THR A 118 23.05 -18.28 22.68
N ALA A 119 23.83 -17.38 23.27
CA ALA A 119 23.89 -16.00 22.82
C ALA A 119 24.37 -15.88 21.36
N ARG A 120 23.69 -15.01 20.61
CA ARG A 120 23.98 -14.67 19.21
C ARG A 120 24.32 -13.19 19.10
N GLU A 121 25.14 -12.85 18.12
CA GLU A 121 25.47 -11.47 17.79
C GLU A 121 24.43 -10.89 16.84
N VAL A 122 23.66 -9.93 17.34
CA VAL A 122 22.72 -9.12 16.59
C VAL A 122 23.34 -7.76 16.33
N VAL A 123 23.35 -7.34 15.06
CA VAL A 123 24.02 -6.11 14.62
C VAL A 123 22.97 -5.07 14.25
N VAL A 124 23.13 -3.85 14.78
CA VAL A 124 22.18 -2.75 14.54
C VAL A 124 22.92 -1.53 13.99
N PHE A 125 22.43 -0.99 12.87
CA PHE A 125 22.99 0.21 12.23
C PHE A 125 22.06 1.42 12.47
N PRO A 126 22.40 2.29 13.44
CA PRO A 126 21.50 3.37 13.86
C PRO A 126 21.54 4.60 12.95
N PHE A 127 22.67 4.90 12.30
CA PHE A 127 22.89 6.15 11.55
C PHE A 127 22.39 7.40 12.30
N TRP A 128 22.85 7.53 13.54
CA TRP A 128 22.40 8.53 14.50
C TRP A 128 23.18 9.86 14.46
N HIS A 129 24.05 10.05 13.46
CA HIS A 129 25.02 11.17 13.41
C HIS A 129 24.38 12.55 13.44
N SER A 130 23.14 12.68 12.96
CA SER A 130 22.39 13.94 12.98
C SER A 130 22.07 14.43 14.40
N GLU A 131 22.20 13.58 15.42
CA GLU A 131 22.07 13.96 16.83
C GLU A 131 23.32 14.68 17.37
N GLY A 132 24.46 14.56 16.69
CA GLY A 132 25.76 15.14 17.09
C GLY A 132 26.40 14.46 18.31
N THR A 133 25.65 14.27 19.40
CA THR A 133 26.09 13.54 20.59
C THR A 133 24.91 12.75 21.14
N ILE A 134 25.10 11.45 21.36
CA ILE A 134 24.09 10.58 21.94
C ILE A 134 24.14 10.67 23.45
N LYS A 135 22.96 10.94 24.05
CA LYS A 135 22.77 11.09 25.50
C LYS A 135 22.00 9.95 26.12
N THR A 136 21.08 9.35 25.35
CA THR A 136 20.22 8.27 25.82
C THR A 136 20.17 7.17 24.77
N LEU A 137 20.28 5.92 25.23
CA LEU A 137 20.04 4.70 24.46
C LEU A 137 18.96 3.88 25.15
N ARG A 138 18.04 3.31 24.39
CA ARG A 138 16.95 2.50 24.91
C ARG A 138 16.74 1.26 24.03
N LEU A 139 16.68 0.09 24.65
CA LEU A 139 16.37 -1.19 24.05
C LEU A 139 14.96 -1.59 24.47
N ASP A 140 14.06 -1.68 23.49
CA ASP A 140 12.68 -2.13 23.69
C ASP A 140 12.59 -3.59 23.23
N LEU A 141 12.28 -4.48 24.17
CA LEU A 141 12.14 -5.91 23.95
C LEU A 141 10.66 -6.28 23.79
N TYR A 142 10.38 -7.55 23.47
CA TYR A 142 9.01 -8.04 23.25
C TYR A 142 8.48 -8.86 24.43
N ASP A 143 7.17 -8.84 24.61
CA ASP A 143 6.48 -9.37 25.79
C ASP A 143 6.52 -10.91 25.90
N GLY A 144 6.53 -11.40 27.14
CA GLY A 144 6.38 -12.81 27.49
C GLY A 144 7.57 -13.69 27.09
N VAL A 145 8.79 -13.18 27.20
CA VAL A 145 10.03 -13.84 26.77
C VAL A 145 11.11 -13.73 27.85
N ARG A 146 11.97 -14.75 27.94
CA ARG A 146 13.18 -14.73 28.77
C ARG A 146 14.38 -14.42 27.91
N PHE A 147 15.17 -13.44 28.35
CA PHE A 147 16.38 -13.00 27.68
C PHE A 147 17.62 -13.28 28.52
N GLY A 148 18.73 -13.54 27.84
CA GLY A 148 20.07 -13.51 28.40
C GLY A 148 20.94 -12.56 27.60
N ILE A 149 21.45 -11.49 28.22
CA ILE A 149 22.29 -10.49 27.55
C ILE A 149 23.73 -10.62 28.06
N GLU A 150 24.67 -10.93 27.17
CA GLU A 150 26.11 -11.03 27.49
C GLU A 150 26.79 -9.68 27.40
N SER A 151 26.54 -8.94 26.32
CA SER A 151 27.14 -7.62 26.11
C SER A 151 26.39 -6.77 25.09
N LEU A 152 26.61 -5.47 25.16
CA LEU A 152 26.26 -4.48 24.14
C LEU A 152 27.49 -3.61 23.86
N GLU A 153 27.89 -3.49 22.60
CA GLU A 153 29.08 -2.74 22.21
C GLU A 153 28.77 -1.76 21.09
N VAL A 154 29.31 -0.54 21.19
CA VAL A 154 29.37 0.42 20.08
C VAL A 154 30.70 0.22 19.36
N ARG A 155 30.63 -0.03 18.05
CA ARG A 155 31.79 -0.18 17.17
C ARG A 155 31.71 0.84 16.04
N GLU A 156 32.83 1.12 15.39
CA GLU A 156 32.93 2.04 14.26
C GLU A 156 33.63 1.35 13.09
N TRP A 157 33.10 1.49 11.87
CA TRP A 157 33.78 1.06 10.65
C TRP A 157 34.41 2.25 9.94
N GLY A 158 35.52 2.02 9.24
CA GLY A 158 36.20 3.08 8.50
C GLY A 158 36.87 4.15 9.36
N SER A 159 37.03 3.93 10.66
CA SER A 159 37.72 4.86 11.58
C SER A 159 39.10 5.26 11.03
N GLY A 160 39.37 6.57 10.96
CA GLY A 160 40.61 7.15 10.45
C GLY A 160 40.76 7.20 8.92
N LYS A 161 39.74 6.82 8.14
CA LYS A 161 39.71 6.98 6.68
C LYS A 161 38.98 8.25 6.29
N GLU A 162 39.55 9.01 5.36
CA GLU A 162 38.86 10.14 4.73
C GLU A 162 37.67 9.63 3.89
N PRO A 163 36.48 10.25 4.01
CA PRO A 163 35.33 9.85 3.22
C PRO A 163 35.54 10.12 1.72
N ASP A 164 35.12 9.16 0.90
CA ASP A 164 35.13 9.31 -0.56
C ASP A 164 34.04 10.30 -1.02
N ARG A 165 34.42 11.23 -1.89
CA ARG A 165 33.57 12.31 -2.41
C ARG A 165 33.31 12.21 -3.91
N HIS A 166 33.89 11.21 -4.58
CA HIS A 166 34.01 11.21 -6.04
C HIS A 166 33.50 9.91 -6.68
N THR A 167 33.70 8.77 -6.02
CA THR A 167 33.26 7.49 -6.59
C THR A 167 31.74 7.42 -6.68
N ARG A 168 31.27 7.11 -7.89
CA ARG A 168 29.84 6.94 -8.23
C ARG A 168 29.55 5.59 -8.87
N GLU A 169 30.58 4.78 -9.10
CA GLU A 169 30.44 3.46 -9.70
C GLU A 169 31.30 2.47 -8.94
N TRP A 170 30.70 1.34 -8.57
CA TRP A 170 31.35 0.25 -7.88
C TRP A 170 31.13 -1.04 -8.65
N HIS A 171 32.19 -1.85 -8.76
CA HIS A 171 32.16 -3.16 -9.39
C HIS A 171 32.44 -4.23 -8.35
N PHE A 172 31.57 -5.22 -8.29
CA PHE A 172 31.62 -6.32 -7.33
C PHE A 172 31.96 -7.61 -8.07
N GLY A 173 32.85 -8.42 -7.49
CA GLY A 173 33.24 -9.74 -8.04
C GLY A 173 32.14 -10.80 -7.96
N GLY A 174 30.94 -10.42 -7.49
CA GLY A 174 29.83 -11.33 -7.17
C GLY A 174 29.71 -11.65 -5.68
N ASP A 175 30.68 -11.27 -4.85
CA ASP A 175 30.52 -11.11 -3.41
C ASP A 175 30.45 -9.63 -3.02
N LEU A 176 29.87 -9.36 -1.86
CA LEU A 176 29.83 -8.04 -1.22
C LEU A 176 30.82 -7.96 -0.06
N ASP A 177 31.85 -8.82 -0.02
CA ASP A 177 32.74 -8.94 1.14
C ASP A 177 33.51 -7.65 1.39
N SER A 178 33.84 -6.91 0.33
CA SER A 178 34.45 -5.58 0.44
C SER A 178 33.59 -4.55 1.18
N TRP A 179 32.28 -4.78 1.29
CA TRP A 179 31.29 -3.92 1.96
C TRP A 179 30.69 -4.61 3.21
N ARG A 180 31.24 -5.76 3.61
CA ARG A 180 30.78 -6.47 4.80
C ARG A 180 31.34 -5.81 6.05
N ILE A 181 30.47 -5.25 6.89
CA ILE A 181 30.87 -4.56 8.13
C ILE A 181 31.02 -5.55 9.29
N HIS A 182 30.13 -6.53 9.40
CA HIS A 182 30.15 -7.55 10.45
C HIS A 182 29.77 -8.93 9.88
N PRO A 183 30.37 -10.06 10.33
CA PRO A 183 30.07 -11.38 9.79
C PRO A 183 28.62 -11.83 9.90
N THR A 184 27.90 -11.37 10.93
CA THR A 184 26.49 -11.71 11.20
C THR A 184 25.49 -10.67 10.69
N ALA A 185 25.96 -9.52 10.19
CA ALA A 185 25.07 -8.50 9.64
C ALA A 185 24.49 -8.95 8.29
N SER A 186 23.20 -8.69 8.08
CA SER A 186 22.55 -8.94 6.79
C SER A 186 22.82 -7.80 5.79
N GLU A 187 23.05 -6.61 6.33
CA GLU A 187 23.33 -5.38 5.63
C GLU A 187 24.81 -5.27 5.28
N HIS A 188 25.07 -4.84 4.05
CA HIS A 188 26.40 -4.50 3.55
C HIS A 188 26.45 -3.00 3.33
N PHE A 189 27.52 -2.33 3.75
CA PHE A 189 27.70 -0.88 3.57
C PHE A 189 29.06 -0.55 2.98
N SER A 190 29.07 0.52 2.19
CA SER A 190 30.26 1.11 1.62
C SER A 190 31.24 1.53 2.71
N PRO A 191 32.54 1.67 2.35
CA PRO A 191 33.44 2.52 3.10
C PRO A 191 32.87 3.95 3.27
N PRO A 192 33.40 4.76 4.22
CA PRO A 192 32.95 6.12 4.46
C PRO A 192 32.79 6.97 3.19
N LEU A 193 31.63 7.62 3.03
CA LEU A 193 31.31 8.53 1.91
C LEU A 193 30.99 9.94 2.41
N SER A 194 31.08 10.92 1.51
CA SER A 194 30.44 12.24 1.61
C SER A 194 30.15 12.70 0.18
N LEU A 195 29.22 11.99 -0.47
CA LEU A 195 28.94 12.09 -1.90
C LEU A 195 27.72 12.98 -2.16
N SER A 196 27.90 14.09 -2.89
CA SER A 196 26.77 14.92 -3.33
C SER A 196 25.92 14.18 -4.37
N VAL A 197 24.61 14.13 -4.14
CA VAL A 197 23.63 13.44 -5.01
C VAL A 197 22.51 14.34 -5.51
N LYS A 198 22.52 15.64 -5.17
CA LYS A 198 21.43 16.58 -5.50
C LYS A 198 21.06 16.60 -6.99
N ASP A 199 22.08 16.51 -7.84
CA ASP A 199 21.94 16.56 -9.30
C ASP A 199 21.85 15.15 -9.93
N HIS A 200 22.03 14.09 -9.13
CA HIS A 200 22.04 12.69 -9.57
C HIS A 200 20.78 11.95 -9.09
N GLY A 201 19.77 11.88 -9.94
CA GLY A 201 18.47 11.34 -9.58
C GLY A 201 18.33 9.82 -9.63
N TRP A 202 19.34 9.08 -10.09
CA TRP A 202 19.21 7.64 -10.40
C TRP A 202 20.29 6.79 -9.75
N VAL A 203 19.89 5.57 -9.35
CA VAL A 203 20.78 4.48 -8.98
C VAL A 203 20.50 3.27 -9.85
N THR A 204 21.51 2.77 -10.56
CA THR A 204 21.43 1.50 -11.30
C THR A 204 22.13 0.39 -10.53
N LEU A 205 21.45 -0.73 -10.34
CA LEU A 205 22.00 -1.96 -9.78
C LEU A 205 22.04 -3.04 -10.86
N GLU A 206 23.23 -3.51 -11.24
CA GLU A 206 23.32 -4.72 -12.08
C GLU A 206 23.33 -5.95 -11.18
N ILE A 207 22.30 -6.79 -11.28
CA ILE A 207 22.15 -7.98 -10.45
C ILE A 207 21.99 -9.21 -11.35
N GLN A 208 22.66 -10.29 -10.97
CA GLN A 208 22.45 -11.62 -11.55
C GLN A 208 21.78 -12.51 -10.52
N SER A 209 20.62 -13.09 -10.83
CA SER A 209 19.90 -13.96 -9.89
C SER A 209 19.35 -15.23 -10.55
N ARG A 210 19.30 -16.33 -9.80
CA ARG A 210 18.63 -17.59 -10.15
C ARG A 210 17.34 -17.82 -9.35
N ALA A 211 16.99 -16.88 -8.49
CA ALA A 211 15.77 -16.89 -7.69
C ALA A 211 15.08 -15.53 -7.81
N ASP A 212 13.76 -15.54 -7.86
CA ASP A 212 12.98 -14.32 -7.68
C ASP A 212 13.08 -13.86 -6.23
N GLY A 213 13.05 -12.56 -5.99
CA GLY A 213 13.06 -12.01 -4.64
C GLY A 213 13.14 -10.50 -4.60
N THR A 214 13.19 -9.91 -3.41
CA THR A 214 13.27 -8.45 -3.24
C THR A 214 14.57 -8.06 -2.56
N ALA A 215 15.45 -7.34 -3.24
CA ALA A 215 16.59 -6.72 -2.58
C ALA A 215 16.25 -5.30 -2.12
N SER A 216 17.00 -4.79 -1.16
CA SER A 216 16.94 -3.37 -0.78
C SER A 216 18.27 -2.68 -1.10
N LEU A 217 18.19 -1.53 -1.78
CA LEU A 217 19.20 -0.48 -1.70
C LEU A 217 19.04 0.24 -0.37
N LEU A 218 20.14 0.46 0.33
CA LEU A 218 20.20 1.19 1.60
C LEU A 218 21.05 2.46 1.42
N TRP A 219 20.70 3.54 2.11
CA TRP A 219 21.59 4.70 2.24
C TRP A 219 21.38 5.44 3.54
N ALA A 220 22.38 6.22 3.93
CA ALA A 220 22.26 7.25 4.95
C ALA A 220 22.82 8.55 4.40
N SER A 221 22.24 9.68 4.79
CA SER A 221 22.67 11.00 4.33
C SER A 221 22.96 11.93 5.51
N GLU A 222 23.77 12.97 5.28
CA GLU A 222 24.22 13.89 6.34
C GLU A 222 23.04 14.50 7.13
N ALA A 223 21.92 14.78 6.47
CA ALA A 223 20.76 15.43 7.08
C ALA A 223 19.66 14.47 7.57
N SER A 224 19.71 13.19 7.20
CA SER A 224 18.65 12.24 7.55
C SER A 224 18.95 11.48 8.84
N ARG A 225 17.89 11.14 9.57
CA ARG A 225 17.95 10.23 10.73
C ARG A 225 17.77 8.79 10.25
N GLY A 226 18.58 7.86 10.75
CA GLY A 226 18.42 6.45 10.45
C GLY A 226 18.80 6.04 9.03
N VAL A 227 18.73 4.74 8.78
CA VAL A 227 18.91 4.17 7.43
C VAL A 227 17.66 4.40 6.59
N GLN A 228 17.89 4.75 5.34
CA GLN A 228 16.86 4.89 4.31
C GLN A 228 16.97 3.71 3.35
N SER A 229 15.87 3.33 2.70
CA SER A 229 15.89 2.19 1.79
C SER A 229 14.90 2.28 0.64
N GLU A 230 15.25 1.65 -0.48
CA GLU A 230 14.43 1.47 -1.67
C GLU A 230 14.52 0.02 -2.11
N GLN A 231 13.39 -0.59 -2.42
CA GLN A 231 13.32 -2.00 -2.78
C GLN A 231 13.36 -2.19 -4.29
N VAL A 232 13.94 -3.31 -4.71
CA VAL A 232 14.00 -3.75 -6.11
C VAL A 232 13.54 -5.19 -6.22
N GLN A 233 12.59 -5.44 -7.13
CA GLN A 233 12.14 -6.78 -7.48
C GLN A 233 13.15 -7.40 -8.45
N ILE A 234 13.71 -8.55 -8.06
CA ILE A 234 14.73 -9.28 -8.80
C ILE A 234 14.08 -10.50 -9.46
N VAL A 235 14.46 -10.72 -10.72
CA VAL A 235 14.01 -11.86 -11.52
C VAL A 235 15.10 -12.95 -11.51
N GLY A 236 14.68 -14.18 -11.28
CA GLY A 236 15.52 -15.36 -11.11
C GLY A 236 15.86 -16.11 -12.42
N ASP A 237 16.01 -15.43 -13.55
CA ASP A 237 16.22 -16.07 -14.86
C ASP A 237 17.68 -16.46 -15.17
N GLY A 238 18.59 -16.23 -14.21
CA GLY A 238 20.02 -16.50 -14.31
C GLY A 238 20.81 -15.44 -15.09
N LYS A 239 20.14 -14.45 -15.69
CA LYS A 239 20.79 -13.39 -16.49
C LYS A 239 21.15 -12.19 -15.63
N ARG A 240 21.97 -11.30 -16.19
CA ARG A 240 22.28 -10.01 -15.57
C ARG A 240 21.27 -8.99 -16.05
N HIS A 241 20.64 -8.30 -15.11
CA HIS A 241 19.71 -7.23 -15.38
C HIS A 241 20.15 -5.97 -14.67
N ALA A 242 20.00 -4.83 -15.35
CA ALA A 242 20.20 -3.51 -14.78
C ALA A 242 18.85 -3.01 -14.23
N TYR A 243 18.76 -2.86 -12.92
CA TYR A 243 17.59 -2.35 -12.23
C TYR A 243 17.80 -0.87 -11.91
N ASN A 244 16.94 -0.02 -12.44
CA ASN A 244 17.05 1.43 -12.33
C ASN A 244 16.07 1.98 -11.28
N LEU A 245 16.58 2.61 -10.25
CA LEU A 245 15.82 3.23 -9.16
C LEU A 245 15.87 4.75 -9.31
N GLU A 246 14.70 5.38 -9.42
CA GLU A 246 14.57 6.84 -9.44
C GLU A 246 14.46 7.39 -8.00
N LEU A 247 15.49 8.11 -7.56
CA LEU A 247 15.57 8.68 -6.21
C LEU A 247 15.41 10.21 -6.20
N SER A 248 15.24 10.83 -7.37
CA SER A 248 15.08 12.28 -7.54
C SER A 248 13.95 12.88 -6.68
N GLY A 249 12.85 12.14 -6.49
CA GLY A 249 11.70 12.51 -5.67
C GLY A 249 11.81 12.12 -4.19
N ASN A 250 12.86 11.41 -3.78
CA ASN A 250 13.03 10.98 -2.39
C ASN A 250 13.62 12.11 -1.54
N ARG A 251 12.92 12.53 -0.48
CA ARG A 251 13.34 13.64 0.39
C ARG A 251 14.69 13.41 1.07
N ALA A 252 15.03 12.15 1.36
CA ALA A 252 16.30 11.78 1.99
C ALA A 252 17.47 11.71 0.98
N TRP A 253 17.20 11.85 -0.32
CA TRP A 253 18.17 11.87 -1.41
C TRP A 253 18.45 13.31 -1.90
N THR A 254 18.83 14.18 -0.97
CA THR A 254 19.03 15.62 -1.24
C THR A 254 20.32 16.17 -0.65
N SER A 255 20.71 15.69 0.53
CA SER A 255 22.01 15.97 1.17
C SER A 255 23.06 14.93 0.78
N PRO A 256 24.36 15.21 1.01
CA PRO A 256 25.41 14.23 0.72
C PRO A 256 25.16 12.88 1.41
N ILE A 257 25.45 11.80 0.68
CA ILE A 257 25.33 10.43 1.16
C ILE A 257 26.60 10.06 1.94
N VAL A 258 26.40 9.54 3.15
CA VAL A 258 27.49 9.15 4.08
C VAL A 258 27.78 7.64 4.07
N ALA A 259 26.81 6.85 3.63
CA ALA A 259 26.95 5.42 3.39
C ALA A 259 25.91 4.96 2.35
N LEU A 260 26.31 4.03 1.48
CA LEU A 260 25.45 3.27 0.58
C LEU A 260 25.53 1.81 0.93
N GLY A 261 24.48 1.04 0.70
CA GLY A 261 24.47 -0.35 1.10
C GLY A 261 23.39 -1.18 0.46
N PHE A 262 23.37 -2.44 0.84
CA PHE A 262 22.41 -3.42 0.35
C PHE A 262 21.96 -4.37 1.44
N ARG A 263 20.76 -4.89 1.27
CA ARG A 263 20.26 -6.04 2.01
C ARG A 263 19.64 -7.03 1.03
N LEU A 264 20.15 -8.25 1.07
CA LEU A 264 19.61 -9.39 0.33
C LEU A 264 18.90 -10.29 1.32
N PRO A 265 17.61 -10.61 1.14
CA PRO A 265 16.87 -11.50 2.02
C PRO A 265 17.36 -12.95 1.85
N PRO A 266 17.09 -13.85 2.81
CA PRO A 266 17.61 -15.22 2.82
C PRO A 266 17.41 -16.00 1.51
N GLU A 267 16.28 -15.81 0.83
CA GLU A 267 15.94 -16.45 -0.44
C GLU A 267 16.81 -16.01 -1.63
N LEU A 268 17.54 -14.89 -1.49
CA LEU A 268 18.50 -14.39 -2.48
C LEU A 268 19.96 -14.62 -2.06
N GLN A 269 20.21 -15.15 -0.86
CA GLN A 269 21.55 -15.42 -0.33
C GLN A 269 22.11 -16.76 -0.85
N GLY A 270 23.30 -17.17 -0.38
CA GLY A 270 23.89 -18.47 -0.73
C GLY A 270 24.37 -18.59 -2.18
N GLY A 271 24.59 -17.46 -2.87
CA GLY A 271 25.00 -17.42 -4.28
C GLY A 271 23.83 -17.50 -5.27
N LEU A 272 22.58 -17.38 -4.79
CA LEU A 272 21.39 -17.30 -5.63
C LEU A 272 21.30 -15.97 -6.36
N ALA A 273 21.59 -14.86 -5.69
CA ALA A 273 21.76 -13.54 -6.28
C ALA A 273 23.16 -12.96 -6.02
N GLY A 274 23.65 -12.18 -6.98
CA GLY A 274 24.91 -11.45 -6.84
C GLY A 274 24.83 -10.09 -7.52
N ILE A 275 25.00 -9.03 -6.73
CA ILE A 275 25.16 -7.66 -7.22
C ILE A 275 26.51 -7.58 -7.93
N LYS A 276 26.53 -7.04 -9.15
CA LYS A 276 27.70 -6.92 -10.02
C LYS A 276 28.18 -5.48 -10.09
N THR A 277 27.27 -4.53 -10.18
CA THR A 277 27.62 -3.11 -10.19
C THR A 277 26.57 -2.29 -9.44
N LEU A 278 27.01 -1.15 -8.88
CA LEU A 278 26.16 -0.04 -8.48
C LEU A 278 26.66 1.21 -9.20
N ARG A 279 25.76 1.99 -9.78
CA ARG A 279 26.07 3.30 -10.38
C ARG A 279 25.09 4.37 -9.92
N ILE A 280 25.60 5.55 -9.61
CA ILE A 280 24.82 6.78 -9.39
C ILE A 280 24.94 7.67 -10.63
N SER A 281 23.82 8.14 -11.16
CA SER A 281 23.77 8.88 -12.44
C SER A 281 22.60 9.86 -12.54
N ASP A 282 22.62 10.68 -13.59
CA ASP A 282 21.55 11.65 -13.91
C ASP A 282 20.37 11.00 -14.64
N GLU A 283 20.64 9.90 -15.36
CA GLU A 283 19.71 9.11 -16.14
C GLU A 283 19.85 7.61 -15.78
N PRO A 284 18.82 6.79 -16.03
CA PRO A 284 18.94 5.33 -15.90
C PRO A 284 20.03 4.80 -16.84
N THR A 285 20.68 3.69 -16.46
CA THR A 285 21.79 3.12 -17.23
C THR A 285 21.66 1.61 -17.40
N GLY A 286 22.50 1.04 -18.28
CA GLY A 286 22.45 -0.37 -18.64
C GLY A 286 21.58 -0.63 -19.88
N PRO A 287 21.68 -1.84 -20.47
CA PRO A 287 20.94 -2.21 -21.67
C PRO A 287 19.43 -2.33 -21.39
N GLU A 288 18.64 -2.30 -22.45
CA GLU A 288 17.22 -2.62 -22.40
C GLU A 288 17.02 -4.07 -21.99
N TRP A 289 15.98 -4.32 -21.21
CA TRP A 289 15.47 -5.66 -20.96
C TRP A 289 13.98 -5.59 -20.67
N PHE A 290 13.27 -6.65 -21.04
CA PHE A 290 11.82 -6.69 -21.01
C PHE A 290 11.31 -7.52 -19.84
N GLU A 291 10.45 -6.90 -19.04
CA GLU A 291 9.58 -7.58 -18.08
C GLU A 291 8.23 -7.82 -18.74
N VAL A 292 7.70 -9.04 -18.59
CA VAL A 292 6.33 -9.35 -18.97
C VAL A 292 5.45 -9.10 -17.74
N VAL A 293 4.77 -7.96 -17.74
CA VAL A 293 3.86 -7.52 -16.66
C VAL A 293 2.64 -8.45 -16.60
N TYR A 294 2.14 -8.84 -17.78
CA TYR A 294 1.06 -9.80 -17.90
C TYR A 294 1.16 -10.57 -19.23
N PHE A 295 0.80 -11.85 -19.20
CA PHE A 295 0.64 -12.67 -20.40
C PHE A 295 -0.46 -13.72 -20.18
N GLY A 296 -1.56 -13.59 -20.90
CA GLY A 296 -2.74 -14.43 -20.74
C GLY A 296 -3.91 -13.93 -21.59
N PHE A 297 -5.13 -14.36 -21.26
CA PHE A 297 -6.31 -13.82 -21.92
C PHE A 297 -6.48 -12.33 -21.61
N GLU A 298 -6.94 -11.54 -22.57
CA GLU A 298 -7.40 -10.17 -22.28
C GLU A 298 -8.62 -10.20 -21.36
N GLU A 299 -9.53 -11.15 -21.60
CA GLU A 299 -10.82 -11.27 -20.93
C GLU A 299 -10.83 -12.47 -19.98
N GLY A 300 -11.59 -12.42 -18.89
CA GLY A 300 -11.59 -13.50 -17.89
C GLY A 300 -12.49 -14.69 -18.18
N LEU A 301 -13.47 -14.57 -19.09
CA LEU A 301 -14.39 -15.64 -19.43
C LEU A 301 -14.27 -15.97 -20.92
N ASN A 302 -13.61 -17.09 -21.23
CA ASN A 302 -13.35 -17.54 -22.60
C ASN A 302 -13.97 -18.91 -22.81
N ARG A 303 -14.90 -19.04 -23.74
CA ARG A 303 -15.66 -20.27 -23.97
C ARG A 303 -15.07 -21.13 -25.08
N GLN A 304 -15.15 -22.45 -24.93
CA GLN A 304 -14.74 -23.41 -25.95
C GLN A 304 -15.54 -23.23 -27.25
N GLY A 305 -14.85 -23.24 -28.39
CA GLY A 305 -15.48 -23.00 -29.69
C GLY A 305 -15.84 -21.53 -29.96
N GLN A 306 -15.40 -20.59 -29.12
CA GLN A 306 -15.44 -19.15 -29.40
C GLN A 306 -14.01 -18.62 -29.63
N SER A 307 -13.90 -17.51 -30.37
CA SER A 307 -12.64 -16.78 -30.47
C SER A 307 -12.31 -16.11 -29.14
N ALA A 308 -11.02 -15.95 -28.86
CA ALA A 308 -10.53 -15.29 -27.64
C ALA A 308 -9.36 -14.36 -27.99
N ARG A 309 -9.08 -13.40 -27.12
CA ARG A 309 -7.95 -12.49 -27.28
C ARG A 309 -6.88 -12.76 -26.23
N VAL A 310 -5.62 -12.75 -26.65
CA VAL A 310 -4.46 -12.87 -25.76
C VAL A 310 -3.78 -11.51 -25.67
N LEU A 311 -3.48 -11.07 -24.45
CA LEU A 311 -2.75 -9.86 -24.14
C LEU A 311 -1.35 -10.22 -23.62
N ALA A 312 -0.33 -9.55 -24.15
CA ALA A 312 0.98 -9.43 -23.54
C ALA A 312 1.27 -7.96 -23.20
N ALA A 313 1.36 -7.64 -21.91
CA ALA A 313 1.82 -6.34 -21.42
C ALA A 313 3.32 -6.41 -21.14
N ILE A 314 4.11 -5.65 -21.89
CA ILE A 314 5.58 -5.73 -21.88
C ILE A 314 6.16 -4.37 -21.48
N ARG A 315 7.02 -4.37 -20.46
CA ARG A 315 7.66 -3.16 -19.92
C ARG A 315 9.17 -3.20 -20.14
N ASN A 316 9.77 -2.09 -20.54
CA ASN A 316 11.23 -1.93 -20.54
C ASN A 316 11.71 -1.54 -19.13
N ARG A 317 12.42 -2.44 -18.45
CA ARG A 317 13.02 -2.18 -17.12
C ARG A 317 14.49 -1.74 -17.20
N GLY A 318 15.08 -1.78 -18.39
CA GLY A 318 16.46 -1.39 -18.64
C GLY A 318 16.68 0.12 -18.65
N GLY A 319 17.91 0.55 -18.92
CA GLY A 319 18.29 1.97 -18.90
C GLY A 319 18.38 2.64 -20.27
N SER A 320 18.32 1.88 -21.36
CA SER A 320 18.28 2.39 -22.74
C SER A 320 16.90 2.24 -23.37
N VAL A 321 16.61 3.12 -24.33
CA VAL A 321 15.44 2.98 -25.21
C VAL A 321 15.58 1.67 -25.99
N SER A 322 14.55 0.83 -25.97
CA SER A 322 14.57 -0.42 -26.71
C SER A 322 14.46 -0.17 -28.22
N ARG A 323 14.98 -1.10 -29.02
CA ARG A 323 14.69 -1.11 -30.46
C ARG A 323 13.29 -1.62 -30.70
N GLU A 324 12.71 -1.23 -31.83
CA GLU A 324 11.53 -1.92 -32.37
C GLU A 324 11.86 -3.41 -32.55
N THR A 325 10.96 -4.28 -32.12
CA THR A 325 11.14 -5.73 -32.24
C THR A 325 9.83 -6.44 -32.58
N ARG A 326 9.90 -7.64 -33.16
CA ARG A 326 8.71 -8.46 -33.43
C ARG A 326 8.41 -9.33 -32.24
N ALA A 327 7.14 -9.46 -31.92
CA ALA A 327 6.64 -10.38 -30.91
C ALA A 327 5.81 -11.48 -31.58
N ALA A 328 6.08 -12.73 -31.23
CA ALA A 328 5.39 -13.89 -31.75
C ALA A 328 4.70 -14.66 -30.63
N LEU A 329 3.48 -15.11 -30.90
CA LEU A 329 2.70 -16.03 -30.08
C LEU A 329 2.62 -17.38 -30.80
N ASN A 330 3.04 -18.48 -30.17
CA ASN A 330 3.00 -19.81 -30.81
C ASN A 330 1.61 -20.28 -31.26
N LEU A 331 0.54 -19.71 -30.69
CA LEU A 331 -0.85 -20.05 -31.00
C LEU A 331 -1.46 -19.20 -32.13
N ALA A 332 -0.73 -18.19 -32.64
CA ALA A 332 -1.20 -17.27 -33.67
C ALA A 332 -0.14 -17.09 -34.78
N PRO A 333 -0.53 -17.11 -36.06
CA PRO A 333 0.43 -16.96 -37.15
C PRO A 333 0.95 -15.52 -37.31
N GLU A 334 0.21 -14.52 -36.86
CA GLU A 334 0.60 -13.11 -36.95
C GLU A 334 1.60 -12.69 -35.88
N GLU A 335 2.62 -11.94 -36.30
CA GLU A 335 3.54 -11.25 -35.39
C GLU A 335 3.05 -9.84 -35.09
N GLN A 336 3.17 -9.42 -33.84
CA GLN A 336 2.93 -8.05 -33.41
C GLN A 336 4.23 -7.24 -33.44
N VAL A 337 4.11 -5.91 -33.56
CA VAL A 337 5.25 -5.00 -33.44
C VAL A 337 5.28 -4.46 -32.02
N LEU A 338 6.36 -4.74 -31.30
CA LEU A 338 6.68 -4.04 -30.06
C LEU A 338 7.43 -2.75 -30.45
N PRO A 339 6.83 -1.56 -30.26
CA PRO A 339 7.50 -0.31 -30.57
C PRO A 339 8.73 -0.09 -29.67
N PRO A 340 9.63 0.83 -30.03
CA PRO A 340 10.65 1.32 -29.12
C PRO A 340 10.03 1.81 -27.80
N LEU A 341 10.53 1.30 -26.67
CA LEU A 341 10.09 1.66 -25.34
C LEU A 341 11.19 2.42 -24.61
N GLU A 342 10.89 3.61 -24.10
CA GLU A 342 11.76 4.31 -23.15
C GLU A 342 11.89 3.50 -21.84
N PRO A 343 12.93 3.72 -21.02
CA PRO A 343 13.00 3.15 -19.67
C PRO A 343 11.72 3.40 -18.87
N GLY A 344 11.08 2.33 -18.38
CA GLY A 344 9.83 2.37 -17.64
C GLY A 344 8.56 2.36 -18.50
N ASP A 345 8.66 2.58 -19.82
CA ASP A 345 7.50 2.49 -20.71
C ASP A 345 7.02 1.04 -20.85
N GLN A 346 5.71 0.92 -21.11
CA GLN A 346 5.02 -0.33 -21.36
C GLN A 346 4.24 -0.25 -22.68
N ALA A 347 4.14 -1.38 -23.37
CA ALA A 347 3.22 -1.57 -24.49
C ALA A 347 2.42 -2.85 -24.32
N ASP A 348 1.19 -2.80 -24.82
CA ASP A 348 0.25 -3.92 -24.81
C ASP A 348 0.14 -4.46 -26.24
N LEU A 349 0.35 -5.77 -26.39
CA LEU A 349 0.27 -6.50 -27.65
C LEU A 349 -0.88 -7.50 -27.59
N PHE A 350 -1.63 -7.59 -28.69
CA PHE A 350 -2.85 -8.41 -28.75
C PHE A 350 -2.79 -9.42 -29.89
N TRP A 351 -3.32 -10.62 -29.65
CA TRP A 351 -3.52 -11.65 -30.67
C TRP A 351 -4.95 -12.17 -30.63
N GLU A 352 -5.50 -12.45 -31.81
CA GLU A 352 -6.79 -13.12 -31.94
C GLU A 352 -6.57 -14.63 -32.04
N LEU A 353 -7.11 -15.36 -31.09
CA LEU A 353 -7.15 -16.82 -31.15
C LEU A 353 -8.42 -17.26 -31.88
N PRO A 354 -8.30 -18.08 -32.94
CA PRO A 354 -9.47 -18.65 -33.57
C PRO A 354 -10.21 -19.58 -32.60
N PRO A 355 -11.49 -19.89 -32.86
CA PRO A 355 -12.24 -20.88 -32.11
C PRO A 355 -11.49 -22.22 -31.96
N GLY A 356 -10.93 -22.44 -30.78
CA GLY A 356 -10.19 -23.65 -30.44
C GLY A 356 -11.12 -24.73 -29.89
N ALA A 357 -10.81 -25.99 -30.20
CA ALA A 357 -11.50 -27.15 -29.62
C ALA A 357 -10.88 -27.60 -28.29
N ASP A 358 -9.60 -27.32 -28.08
CA ASP A 358 -8.88 -27.79 -26.89
C ASP A 358 -9.20 -26.92 -25.67
N PRO A 359 -9.58 -27.52 -24.53
CA PRO A 359 -9.95 -26.81 -23.30
C PRO A 359 -8.75 -26.15 -22.61
N VAL A 360 -7.53 -26.58 -22.95
CA VAL A 360 -6.28 -26.09 -22.38
C VAL A 360 -5.26 -25.94 -23.49
N GLN A 361 -4.68 -24.75 -23.61
CA GLN A 361 -3.64 -24.46 -24.58
C GLN A 361 -2.44 -23.80 -23.89
N VAL A 362 -1.23 -24.16 -24.30
CA VAL A 362 0.00 -23.55 -23.77
C VAL A 362 0.43 -22.44 -24.72
N ALA A 363 0.38 -21.21 -24.23
CA ALA A 363 0.84 -20.03 -24.94
C ALA A 363 2.29 -19.71 -24.54
N THR A 364 3.12 -19.39 -25.53
CA THR A 364 4.49 -18.91 -25.37
C THR A 364 4.68 -17.64 -26.17
N LEU A 365 5.21 -16.62 -25.51
CA LEU A 365 5.60 -15.35 -26.09
C LEU A 365 7.09 -15.36 -26.37
N SER A 366 7.49 -14.97 -27.57
CA SER A 366 8.90 -14.78 -27.96
C SER A 366 9.07 -13.42 -28.61
N LEU A 367 10.24 -12.79 -28.42
CA LEU A 367 10.63 -11.57 -29.15
C LEU A 367 11.71 -11.90 -30.18
N GLY A 368 11.84 -11.15 -31.27
CA GLY A 368 12.93 -11.34 -32.23
C GLY A 368 12.97 -10.39 -33.41
N ALA A 369 14.12 -10.36 -34.10
CA ALA A 369 14.31 -9.63 -35.35
C ALA A 369 14.37 -10.64 -36.51
N GLY A 370 13.38 -10.61 -37.40
CA GLY A 370 13.44 -11.19 -38.75
C GLY A 370 14.12 -12.55 -38.91
N GLY A 371 13.58 -13.60 -38.29
CA GLY A 371 13.90 -14.99 -38.64
C GLY A 371 15.03 -15.66 -37.85
N THR A 372 15.61 -15.02 -36.84
CA THR A 372 16.40 -15.70 -35.80
C THR A 372 15.55 -15.86 -34.54
N GLU A 373 15.25 -17.09 -34.14
CA GLU A 373 14.56 -17.39 -32.87
C GLU A 373 15.35 -16.80 -31.69
N SER A 374 14.81 -15.76 -31.06
CA SER A 374 15.20 -15.40 -29.70
C SER A 374 14.33 -16.20 -28.73
N GLY A 375 14.92 -16.58 -27.59
CA GLY A 375 14.29 -17.50 -26.63
C GLY A 375 12.92 -17.03 -26.12
N VAL A 376 12.13 -18.00 -25.65
CA VAL A 376 10.82 -17.77 -25.02
C VAL A 376 10.97 -16.74 -23.89
N LEU A 377 10.22 -15.64 -24.01
CA LEU A 377 10.17 -14.56 -23.02
C LEU A 377 9.20 -14.88 -21.88
N ALA A 378 8.02 -15.42 -22.20
CA ALA A 378 7.03 -15.83 -21.21
C ALA A 378 6.22 -17.03 -21.69
N ARG A 379 5.63 -17.75 -20.73
CA ARG A 379 4.77 -18.91 -20.97
C ARG A 379 3.59 -18.86 -20.01
N THR A 380 2.40 -19.18 -20.52
CA THR A 380 1.17 -19.26 -19.71
C THR A 380 0.29 -20.41 -20.21
N GLU A 381 -0.66 -20.82 -19.38
CA GLU A 381 -1.69 -21.80 -19.73
C GLU A 381 -3.04 -21.11 -19.88
N LEU A 382 -3.64 -21.24 -21.06
CA LEU A 382 -4.93 -20.68 -21.42
C LEU A 382 -6.01 -21.76 -21.25
N ARG A 383 -6.95 -21.54 -20.32
CA ARG A 383 -8.06 -22.47 -20.05
C ARG A 383 -9.37 -21.91 -20.62
N PHE A 384 -10.02 -22.67 -21.50
CA PHE A 384 -11.32 -22.34 -22.06
C PHE A 384 -12.44 -23.08 -21.31
N ASP A 385 -13.41 -22.34 -20.80
CA ASP A 385 -14.58 -22.89 -20.12
C ASP A 385 -15.52 -23.57 -21.12
N PRO A 386 -16.19 -24.67 -20.75
CA PRO A 386 -17.23 -25.26 -21.58
C PRO A 386 -18.30 -24.23 -21.95
N THR A 387 -18.78 -24.28 -23.19
CA THR A 387 -19.91 -23.45 -23.64
C THR A 387 -21.21 -24.02 -23.09
N PRO A 388 -21.91 -23.31 -22.19
CA PRO A 388 -23.15 -23.81 -21.62
C PRO A 388 -24.33 -23.63 -22.59
N PRO A 389 -25.48 -24.28 -22.33
CA PRO A 389 -26.73 -23.93 -22.99
C PRO A 389 -27.08 -22.47 -22.70
N LEU A 390 -27.00 -21.62 -23.72
CA LEU A 390 -27.19 -20.17 -23.55
C LEU A 390 -28.68 -19.80 -23.47
N PRO A 391 -29.06 -18.91 -22.52
CA PRO A 391 -30.41 -18.35 -22.49
C PRO A 391 -30.62 -17.35 -23.65
N PRO A 392 -31.86 -16.86 -23.88
CA PRO A 392 -32.11 -15.83 -24.88
C PRO A 392 -31.23 -14.59 -24.67
N ALA A 393 -30.66 -14.09 -25.77
CA ALA A 393 -29.81 -12.91 -25.75
C ALA A 393 -30.60 -11.62 -25.44
N GLY A 394 -29.89 -10.61 -24.92
CA GLY A 394 -30.39 -9.25 -24.74
C GLY A 394 -30.97 -8.92 -23.36
N SER A 395 -30.86 -9.83 -22.37
CA SER A 395 -31.20 -9.50 -20.98
C SER A 395 -30.47 -10.40 -19.99
N ILE A 396 -30.20 -9.87 -18.79
CA ILE A 396 -29.66 -10.66 -17.68
C ILE A 396 -30.72 -11.66 -17.19
N PRO A 397 -30.43 -12.97 -17.17
CA PRO A 397 -31.35 -13.97 -16.61
C PRO A 397 -31.59 -13.72 -15.11
N PRO A 398 -32.81 -13.95 -14.60
CA PRO A 398 -33.08 -13.85 -13.16
C PRO A 398 -32.09 -14.70 -12.34
N PRO A 399 -31.62 -14.21 -11.18
CA PRO A 399 -30.76 -14.99 -10.30
C PRO A 399 -31.47 -16.25 -9.80
N ASN A 400 -30.70 -17.33 -9.64
CA ASN A 400 -31.12 -18.56 -8.97
C ASN A 400 -30.27 -18.78 -7.70
N PRO A 401 -30.58 -18.09 -6.58
CA PRO A 401 -29.76 -18.12 -5.38
C PRO A 401 -29.54 -19.54 -4.85
N VAL A 402 -28.33 -19.79 -4.36
CA VAL A 402 -28.04 -21.00 -3.56
C VAL A 402 -28.15 -20.68 -2.08
N GLU A 403 -28.76 -21.57 -1.30
CA GLU A 403 -28.86 -21.41 0.14
C GLU A 403 -27.53 -21.74 0.82
N THR A 404 -27.15 -20.97 1.84
CA THR A 404 -25.94 -21.18 2.64
C THR A 404 -26.25 -21.26 4.14
N GLU A 405 -25.33 -21.87 4.90
CA GLU A 405 -25.29 -21.79 6.36
C GLU A 405 -23.83 -21.93 6.83
N PRO A 406 -23.30 -20.99 7.62
CA PRO A 406 -23.91 -19.70 8.00
C PRO A 406 -24.11 -18.76 6.80
N ASP A 407 -24.71 -17.57 6.99
CA ASP A 407 -24.78 -16.54 5.95
C ASP A 407 -23.35 -16.14 5.53
N VAL A 408 -23.13 -15.87 4.25
CA VAL A 408 -21.83 -15.36 3.76
C VAL A 408 -22.01 -13.88 3.44
N CYS A 409 -21.34 -13.03 4.22
CA CYS A 409 -21.31 -11.57 4.02
C CYS A 409 -19.97 -11.16 3.42
N ALA A 410 -19.97 -10.15 2.55
CA ALA A 410 -18.77 -9.72 1.83
C ALA A 410 -18.60 -8.20 1.85
N TYR A 411 -17.44 -7.67 2.24
CA TYR A 411 -17.16 -6.23 2.13
C TYR A 411 -17.11 -5.79 0.68
N TYR A 412 -17.80 -4.69 0.37
CA TYR A 412 -17.91 -4.12 -0.97
C TYR A 412 -17.49 -2.64 -0.95
N PHE A 413 -16.49 -2.30 -1.76
CA PHE A 413 -15.96 -0.96 -1.91
C PHE A 413 -16.60 -0.24 -3.13
N PRO A 414 -17.42 0.82 -2.94
CA PRO A 414 -18.08 1.54 -4.01
C PRO A 414 -17.18 2.68 -4.55
N GLY A 415 -16.00 2.34 -5.06
CA GLY A 415 -14.96 3.31 -5.39
C GLY A 415 -14.60 3.49 -6.87
N TRP A 416 -15.24 2.81 -7.81
CA TRP A 416 -14.96 2.72 -9.24
C TRP A 416 -15.89 3.50 -10.21
N ASP A 417 -16.49 4.61 -9.76
CA ASP A 417 -17.44 5.46 -10.52
C ASP A 417 -16.83 6.31 -11.67
N SER A 418 -15.54 6.19 -11.98
CA SER A 418 -14.94 6.94 -13.07
C SER A 418 -13.82 6.19 -13.81
N ALA A 419 -13.70 6.49 -15.11
CA ALA A 419 -12.68 5.92 -15.97
C ALA A 419 -11.24 6.09 -15.44
N SER A 420 -10.95 7.24 -14.82
CA SER A 420 -9.62 7.57 -14.30
C SER A 420 -9.22 6.73 -13.10
N LYS A 421 -10.19 6.28 -12.29
CA LYS A 421 -9.90 5.45 -11.13
C LYS A 421 -9.38 4.07 -11.54
N TRP A 422 -9.80 3.57 -12.71
CA TRP A 422 -9.32 2.31 -13.30
C TRP A 422 -7.90 2.35 -13.87
N ASP A 423 -7.28 3.53 -14.02
CA ASP A 423 -5.96 3.66 -14.65
C ASP A 423 -4.83 3.03 -13.82
N CYS A 424 -5.01 2.91 -12.49
CA CYS A 424 -4.07 2.15 -11.68
C CYS A 424 -4.07 0.67 -12.11
N ILE A 425 -5.25 0.09 -12.36
CA ILE A 425 -5.41 -1.31 -12.76
C ILE A 425 -4.92 -1.55 -14.18
N ARG A 426 -5.39 -0.76 -15.16
CA ARG A 426 -5.01 -0.89 -16.58
C ARG A 426 -3.49 -0.96 -16.74
N ARG A 427 -2.76 -0.14 -15.98
CA ARG A 427 -1.31 0.02 -16.12
C ARG A 427 -0.50 -0.98 -15.30
N TRP A 428 -0.94 -1.28 -14.08
CA TRP A 428 -0.15 -2.10 -13.15
C TRP A 428 -0.55 -3.57 -13.13
N ALA A 429 -1.82 -3.88 -13.32
CA ALA A 429 -2.37 -5.19 -13.07
C ALA A 429 -3.56 -5.52 -14.01
N PRO A 430 -3.33 -5.60 -15.33
CA PRO A 430 -4.40 -5.86 -16.30
C PRO A 430 -5.09 -7.22 -16.08
N ASN A 431 -4.43 -8.17 -15.40
CA ASN A 431 -5.05 -9.42 -14.94
C ASN A 431 -6.23 -9.23 -13.98
N ARG A 432 -6.37 -8.04 -13.37
CA ARG A 432 -7.46 -7.71 -12.44
C ARG A 432 -8.70 -7.15 -13.13
N GLN A 433 -8.74 -7.09 -14.46
CA GLN A 433 -9.92 -6.59 -15.16
C GLN A 433 -11.17 -7.40 -14.76
N PRO A 434 -12.23 -6.75 -14.24
CA PRO A 434 -13.48 -7.42 -13.93
C PRO A 434 -14.13 -7.99 -15.19
N LEU A 435 -14.98 -9.03 -15.06
CA LEU A 435 -15.77 -9.54 -16.20
C LEU A 435 -16.78 -8.52 -16.75
N LEU A 436 -17.08 -7.47 -15.99
CA LEU A 436 -17.88 -6.33 -16.45
C LEU A 436 -17.06 -5.32 -17.28
N GLY A 437 -15.73 -5.49 -17.36
CA GLY A 437 -14.81 -4.47 -17.88
C GLY A 437 -14.46 -3.42 -16.83
N TYR A 438 -13.89 -2.30 -17.24
CA TYR A 438 -13.66 -1.12 -16.38
C TYR A 438 -14.97 -0.36 -16.20
N TYR A 439 -15.88 -0.93 -15.42
CA TYR A 439 -17.29 -0.55 -15.36
C TYR A 439 -17.56 0.72 -14.56
N ASP A 440 -18.69 1.37 -14.87
CA ASP A 440 -19.33 2.36 -14.02
C ASP A 440 -20.24 1.66 -13.00
N GLU A 441 -19.84 1.67 -11.74
CA GLU A 441 -20.62 1.09 -10.63
C GLU A 441 -21.92 1.83 -10.33
N GLY A 442 -22.13 3.03 -10.88
CA GLY A 442 -23.42 3.71 -10.90
C GLY A 442 -24.43 3.10 -11.88
N ASN A 443 -24.02 2.16 -12.73
CA ASN A 443 -24.88 1.48 -13.69
C ASN A 443 -25.70 0.35 -13.03
N PRO A 444 -27.05 0.45 -12.97
CA PRO A 444 -27.88 -0.59 -12.36
C PRO A 444 -27.74 -1.98 -13.00
N GLU A 445 -27.37 -2.06 -14.28
CA GLU A 445 -27.17 -3.35 -14.97
C GLU A 445 -25.88 -4.05 -14.51
N CYS A 446 -24.85 -3.29 -14.13
CA CYS A 446 -23.64 -3.83 -13.48
C CYS A 446 -23.99 -4.41 -12.11
N VAL A 447 -24.82 -3.69 -11.33
CA VAL A 447 -25.29 -4.17 -10.02
C VAL A 447 -26.18 -5.43 -10.17
N ASP A 448 -27.00 -5.52 -11.22
CA ASP A 448 -27.79 -6.73 -11.51
C ASP A 448 -26.88 -7.96 -11.78
N TRP A 449 -25.78 -7.79 -12.51
CA TRP A 449 -24.78 -8.85 -12.69
C TRP A 449 -24.08 -9.23 -11.38
N GLN A 450 -23.66 -8.24 -10.60
CA GLN A 450 -23.02 -8.46 -9.30
C GLN A 450 -23.92 -9.25 -8.35
N ILE A 451 -25.21 -8.88 -8.27
CA ILE A 451 -26.21 -9.60 -7.48
C ILE A 451 -26.34 -11.04 -7.98
N LYS A 452 -26.51 -11.24 -9.28
CA LYS A 452 -26.63 -12.58 -9.87
C LYS A 452 -25.44 -13.45 -9.48
N TRP A 453 -24.22 -12.97 -9.70
CA TRP A 453 -23.01 -13.74 -9.41
C TRP A 453 -22.85 -14.02 -7.91
N ALA A 454 -23.13 -13.03 -7.06
CA ALA A 454 -23.04 -13.18 -5.61
C ALA A 454 -23.97 -14.30 -5.10
N VAL A 455 -25.28 -14.18 -5.36
CA VAL A 455 -26.28 -15.08 -4.78
C VAL A 455 -26.25 -16.48 -5.38
N GLU A 456 -25.85 -16.61 -6.64
CA GLU A 456 -25.69 -17.92 -7.31
C GLU A 456 -24.43 -18.66 -6.86
N ASN A 457 -23.52 -17.98 -6.15
CA ASN A 457 -22.29 -18.53 -5.60
C ASN A 457 -22.22 -18.47 -4.06
N GLY A 458 -23.33 -18.16 -3.41
CA GLY A 458 -23.49 -18.28 -1.96
C GLY A 458 -23.18 -17.03 -1.15
N ILE A 459 -22.81 -15.92 -1.78
CA ILE A 459 -22.75 -14.62 -1.10
C ILE A 459 -24.17 -14.11 -0.90
N THR A 460 -24.56 -13.98 0.36
CA THR A 460 -25.93 -13.61 0.76
C THR A 460 -26.09 -12.13 1.09
N CYS A 461 -24.98 -11.45 1.39
CA CYS A 461 -24.98 -10.05 1.81
C CYS A 461 -23.73 -9.32 1.34
N PHE A 462 -23.89 -8.07 0.91
CA PHE A 462 -22.77 -7.12 0.85
C PHE A 462 -22.78 -6.18 2.06
N LEU A 463 -21.61 -6.05 2.69
CA LEU A 463 -21.30 -5.04 3.71
C LEU A 463 -20.67 -3.87 2.96
N VAL A 464 -21.49 -2.90 2.57
CA VAL A 464 -21.10 -1.86 1.63
C VAL A 464 -20.46 -0.71 2.38
N ASP A 465 -19.27 -0.30 1.95
CA ASP A 465 -18.62 0.86 2.53
C ASP A 465 -19.50 2.09 2.35
N TRP A 466 -19.65 2.82 3.44
CA TRP A 466 -20.57 3.93 3.55
C TRP A 466 -19.89 5.08 4.28
N TYR A 467 -20.10 6.29 3.79
CA TYR A 467 -19.35 7.44 4.23
C TYR A 467 -20.24 8.60 4.62
N TRP A 468 -19.91 9.22 5.76
CA TRP A 468 -20.60 10.39 6.30
C TRP A 468 -19.64 11.30 7.05
N ILE A 469 -19.65 12.58 6.70
CA ILE A 469 -18.86 13.63 7.36
C ILE A 469 -19.73 14.88 7.53
N ARG A 470 -20.14 15.17 8.77
CA ARG A 470 -20.88 16.40 9.13
C ARG A 470 -22.07 16.66 8.22
N GLY A 471 -22.96 15.69 8.04
CA GLY A 471 -24.13 15.81 7.16
C GLY A 471 -23.90 15.48 5.69
N ASN A 472 -22.66 15.22 5.25
CA ASN A 472 -22.35 14.99 3.84
C ASN A 472 -22.00 13.52 3.58
N GLN A 473 -22.65 12.91 2.61
CA GLN A 473 -22.31 11.59 2.09
C GLN A 473 -21.44 11.70 0.83
N HIS A 474 -20.66 10.65 0.57
CA HIS A 474 -19.92 10.46 -0.67
C HIS A 474 -19.91 8.99 -1.07
N LEU A 475 -19.58 8.71 -2.33
CA LEU A 475 -19.61 7.36 -2.93
C LEU A 475 -21.00 6.69 -2.85
N THR A 476 -22.07 7.45 -3.07
CA THR A 476 -23.47 6.99 -2.93
C THR A 476 -23.99 6.22 -4.15
N HIS A 477 -23.30 6.32 -5.28
CA HIS A 477 -23.74 5.85 -6.60
C HIS A 477 -24.08 4.36 -6.63
N TRP A 478 -23.37 3.49 -5.89
CA TRP A 478 -23.69 2.05 -5.87
C TRP A 478 -25.02 1.80 -5.17
N PHE A 479 -25.28 2.44 -4.02
CA PHE A 479 -26.59 2.35 -3.35
C PHE A 479 -27.71 2.94 -4.20
N GLU A 480 -27.45 4.04 -4.91
CA GLU A 480 -28.40 4.62 -5.85
C GLU A 480 -28.72 3.67 -7.02
N ALA A 481 -27.72 2.94 -7.52
CA ALA A 481 -27.86 1.92 -8.55
C ALA A 481 -28.60 0.68 -8.02
N TYR A 482 -28.24 0.19 -6.83
CA TYR A 482 -28.92 -0.92 -6.14
C TYR A 482 -30.41 -0.64 -5.92
N ARG A 483 -30.78 0.60 -5.56
CA ARG A 483 -32.20 0.98 -5.44
C ARG A 483 -32.95 0.93 -6.77
N LYS A 484 -32.27 1.00 -7.91
CA LYS A 484 -32.87 1.00 -9.26
C LYS A 484 -32.76 -0.35 -9.96
N CYS A 485 -31.84 -1.23 -9.55
CA CYS A 485 -31.59 -2.49 -10.22
C CYS A 485 -32.76 -3.49 -10.02
N ARG A 486 -32.86 -4.44 -10.93
CA ARG A 486 -34.01 -5.36 -11.04
C ARG A 486 -33.97 -6.44 -9.98
N PHE A 487 -32.77 -6.86 -9.56
CA PHE A 487 -32.58 -8.03 -8.71
C PHE A 487 -32.23 -7.70 -7.25
N ARG A 488 -32.29 -6.42 -6.85
CA ARG A 488 -31.88 -5.95 -5.52
C ARG A 488 -32.42 -6.79 -4.36
N ASP A 489 -33.66 -7.25 -4.47
CA ASP A 489 -34.33 -7.96 -3.38
C ASP A 489 -33.75 -9.38 -3.13
N HIS A 490 -32.91 -9.91 -4.03
CA HIS A 490 -32.21 -11.19 -3.86
C HIS A 490 -30.96 -11.10 -2.97
N LEU A 491 -30.31 -9.94 -2.90
CA LEU A 491 -29.06 -9.75 -2.16
C LEU A 491 -29.30 -8.84 -0.96
N LYS A 492 -28.90 -9.29 0.23
CA LYS A 492 -28.98 -8.45 1.42
C LYS A 492 -27.87 -7.38 1.40
N VAL A 493 -28.10 -6.27 2.09
CA VAL A 493 -27.09 -5.20 2.27
C VAL A 493 -27.02 -4.75 3.72
N ALA A 494 -25.84 -4.44 4.21
CA ALA A 494 -25.62 -3.71 5.46
C ALA A 494 -24.59 -2.60 5.25
N LEU A 495 -24.62 -1.61 6.15
CA LEU A 495 -23.68 -0.50 6.12
C LEU A 495 -22.39 -0.88 6.84
N MET A 496 -21.27 -0.67 6.17
CA MET A 496 -19.95 -0.58 6.76
C MET A 496 -19.56 0.90 6.80
N TRP A 497 -19.71 1.55 7.95
CA TRP A 497 -19.40 2.96 8.08
C TRP A 497 -17.88 3.17 8.18
N ALA A 498 -17.29 3.60 7.07
CA ALA A 498 -15.90 3.98 6.91
C ALA A 498 -15.61 5.35 7.57
N ASN A 499 -15.74 5.44 8.90
CA ASN A 499 -15.71 6.70 9.66
C ASN A 499 -14.30 7.21 10.01
N HIS A 500 -13.27 6.90 9.19
CA HIS A 500 -11.90 7.40 9.35
C HIS A 500 -11.77 8.88 8.95
N ASN A 501 -12.60 9.71 9.58
CA ASN A 501 -12.81 11.12 9.28
C ASN A 501 -11.75 12.00 9.95
N PRO A 502 -11.56 13.26 9.48
CA PRO A 502 -10.77 14.25 10.20
C PRO A 502 -11.29 14.48 11.62
N LYS A 503 -10.41 14.80 12.58
CA LYS A 503 -10.79 15.11 13.96
C LYS A 503 -11.87 16.20 14.06
N GLY A 504 -12.78 16.07 15.01
CA GLY A 504 -13.91 16.96 15.21
C GLY A 504 -15.01 16.82 14.16
N SER A 505 -15.14 15.64 13.55
CA SER A 505 -16.21 15.35 12.58
C SER A 505 -17.48 14.84 13.24
N HIS A 506 -17.40 14.32 14.48
CA HIS A 506 -18.56 13.83 15.22
C HIS A 506 -18.96 14.77 16.37
N SER A 507 -20.26 15.02 16.49
CA SER A 507 -20.89 15.65 17.65
C SER A 507 -22.15 14.86 17.99
N LEU A 508 -22.75 15.05 19.17
CA LEU A 508 -24.01 14.37 19.51
C LEU A 508 -25.15 14.73 18.52
N ALA A 509 -25.18 15.97 18.01
CA ALA A 509 -26.16 16.38 17.02
C ALA A 509 -25.91 15.74 15.65
N ASP A 510 -24.64 15.64 15.23
CA ASP A 510 -24.28 14.90 14.00
C ASP A 510 -24.58 13.40 14.15
N TRP A 511 -24.37 12.84 15.35
CA TRP A 511 -24.68 11.45 15.65
C TRP A 511 -26.19 11.16 15.59
N GLU A 512 -27.02 12.08 16.06
CA GLU A 512 -28.47 12.00 15.91
C GLU A 512 -28.86 12.02 14.44
N ALA A 513 -28.35 12.99 13.67
CA ALA A 513 -28.64 13.13 12.25
C ALA A 513 -28.21 11.90 11.42
N VAL A 514 -27.03 11.35 11.70
CA VAL A 514 -26.57 10.14 11.00
C VAL A 514 -27.38 8.90 11.40
N SER A 515 -27.90 8.85 12.64
CA SER A 515 -28.78 7.77 13.09
C SER A 515 -30.13 7.81 12.38
N GLU A 516 -30.71 9.01 12.23
CA GLU A 516 -31.94 9.21 11.45
C GLU A 516 -31.73 8.80 10.00
N GLU A 517 -30.60 9.21 9.39
CA GLU A 517 -30.23 8.82 8.03
C GLU A 517 -30.18 7.29 7.84
N TRP A 518 -29.55 6.56 8.77
CA TRP A 518 -29.52 5.10 8.71
C TRP A 518 -30.92 4.49 8.75
N ILE A 519 -31.75 4.97 9.66
CA ILE A 519 -33.10 4.45 9.91
C ILE A 519 -34.00 4.69 8.70
N GLU A 520 -34.03 5.92 8.20
CA GLU A 520 -34.94 6.34 7.13
C GLU A 520 -34.54 5.77 5.78
N ASN A 521 -33.26 5.88 5.41
CA ASN A 521 -32.81 5.59 4.06
C ASN A 521 -32.27 4.17 3.88
N TYR A 522 -31.80 3.50 4.95
CA TYR A 522 -31.12 2.20 4.81
C TYR A 522 -31.81 1.05 5.54
N PHE A 523 -32.09 1.17 6.84
CA PHE A 523 -32.71 0.09 7.62
C PHE A 523 -34.12 -0.27 7.15
N SER A 524 -34.78 0.68 6.47
CA SER A 524 -36.07 0.53 5.80
C SER A 524 -36.02 -0.34 4.53
N LEU A 525 -34.83 -0.62 3.99
CA LEU A 525 -34.68 -1.53 2.85
C LEU A 525 -35.19 -2.94 3.23
N PRO A 526 -36.05 -3.57 2.40
CA PRO A 526 -36.56 -4.91 2.68
C PRO A 526 -35.44 -5.93 2.90
N SER A 527 -34.39 -5.83 2.09
CA SER A 527 -33.21 -6.70 2.12
C SER A 527 -32.08 -6.15 3.00
N TYR A 528 -32.35 -5.24 3.95
CA TYR A 528 -31.33 -4.85 4.92
C TYR A 528 -30.95 -6.03 5.82
N TYR A 529 -29.66 -6.28 6.00
CA TYR A 529 -29.13 -7.39 6.79
C TYR A 529 -29.39 -7.18 8.27
N ARG A 530 -29.80 -8.25 8.96
CA ARG A 530 -30.17 -8.20 10.38
C ARG A 530 -29.52 -9.34 11.14
N ILE A 531 -29.01 -9.03 12.33
CA ILE A 531 -28.50 -10.00 13.31
C ILE A 531 -29.50 -10.00 14.46
N ASP A 532 -30.04 -11.17 14.82
CA ASP A 532 -31.09 -11.32 15.84
C ASP A 532 -32.30 -10.39 15.62
N GLY A 533 -32.65 -10.15 14.35
CA GLY A 533 -33.76 -9.28 13.96
C GLY A 533 -33.47 -7.76 14.07
N LYS A 534 -32.29 -7.34 14.52
CA LYS A 534 -31.85 -5.94 14.53
C LYS A 534 -31.06 -5.60 13.27
N PRO A 535 -31.28 -4.44 12.60
CA PRO A 535 -30.37 -3.93 11.57
C PRO A 535 -28.91 -3.94 12.06
N ALA A 536 -28.02 -4.53 11.26
CA ALA A 536 -26.59 -4.59 11.56
C ALA A 536 -25.86 -3.38 10.99
N LEU A 537 -25.06 -2.71 11.82
CA LEU A 537 -24.19 -1.60 11.43
C LEU A 537 -22.76 -1.91 11.84
N PHE A 538 -21.85 -1.92 10.87
CA PHE A 538 -20.42 -2.14 11.08
C PHE A 538 -19.74 -0.78 11.11
N LEU A 539 -18.95 -0.50 12.14
CA LEU A 539 -18.33 0.81 12.35
C LEU A 539 -16.80 0.67 12.33
N TRP A 540 -16.16 1.34 11.38
CA TRP A 540 -14.73 1.21 11.08
C TRP A 540 -13.84 1.49 12.30
N ASP A 541 -13.98 2.67 12.90
CA ASP A 541 -13.14 3.16 13.99
C ASP A 541 -13.94 3.76 15.16
N PRO A 542 -14.26 2.94 16.17
CA PRO A 542 -14.88 3.41 17.41
C PRO A 542 -14.03 4.42 18.18
N SER A 543 -12.70 4.37 18.05
CA SER A 543 -11.79 5.22 18.82
C SER A 543 -11.90 6.68 18.38
N LEU A 544 -12.07 6.94 17.08
CA LEU A 544 -12.29 8.29 16.57
C LEU A 544 -13.62 8.90 17.04
N VAL A 545 -14.69 8.09 17.12
CA VAL A 545 -15.96 8.54 17.70
C VAL A 545 -15.77 8.90 19.17
N ARG A 546 -15.00 8.09 19.92
CA ARG A 546 -14.69 8.33 21.33
C ARG A 546 -13.86 9.61 21.53
N GLU A 547 -12.87 9.84 20.69
CA GLU A 547 -12.05 11.07 20.70
C GLU A 547 -12.93 12.31 20.48
N ASP A 548 -13.75 12.30 19.43
CA ASP A 548 -14.57 13.44 19.03
C ASP A 548 -15.68 13.75 20.04
N LEU A 549 -16.34 12.73 20.58
CA LEU A 549 -17.41 12.91 21.57
C LEU A 549 -16.89 13.18 22.98
N GLY A 550 -15.59 13.01 23.24
CA GLY A 550 -14.98 13.31 24.54
C GLY A 550 -15.07 12.18 25.56
N GLY A 551 -15.08 10.92 25.12
CA GLY A 551 -14.94 9.73 25.96
C GLY A 551 -16.12 8.76 25.95
N SER A 552 -15.90 7.57 26.52
CA SER A 552 -16.81 6.42 26.45
C SER A 552 -18.21 6.66 26.99
N GLU A 553 -18.38 7.54 27.98
CA GLU A 553 -19.72 7.90 28.47
C GLU A 553 -20.56 8.58 27.39
N GLN A 554 -19.95 9.45 26.58
CA GLN A 554 -20.66 10.15 25.51
C GLN A 554 -20.95 9.23 24.33
N VAL A 555 -20.04 8.29 24.03
CA VAL A 555 -20.29 7.21 23.06
C VAL A 555 -21.47 6.35 23.52
N ARG A 556 -21.51 5.94 24.79
CA ARG A 556 -22.65 5.19 25.34
C ARG A 556 -23.97 5.93 25.19
N ARG A 557 -23.99 7.24 25.47
CA ARG A 557 -25.17 8.08 25.26
C ARG A 557 -25.59 8.13 23.80
N ALA A 558 -24.63 8.27 22.89
CA ALA A 558 -24.86 8.28 21.45
C ALA A 558 -25.44 6.95 20.93
N LEU A 559 -24.84 5.82 21.29
CA LEU A 559 -25.38 4.50 20.92
C LEU A 559 -26.76 4.25 21.55
N THR A 560 -26.97 4.67 22.80
CA THR A 560 -28.29 4.56 23.46
C THR A 560 -29.36 5.39 22.75
N LEU A 561 -29.01 6.59 22.28
CA LEU A 561 -29.90 7.42 21.47
C LEU A 561 -30.31 6.68 20.18
N SER A 562 -29.34 6.18 19.41
CA SER A 562 -29.64 5.42 18.17
C SER A 562 -30.50 4.18 18.44
N GLN A 563 -30.27 3.48 19.55
CA GLN A 563 -31.12 2.37 19.98
C GLN A 563 -32.56 2.81 20.27
N GLY A 564 -32.75 3.99 20.84
CA GLY A 564 -34.07 4.60 21.07
C GLY A 564 -34.76 4.95 19.75
N LEU A 565 -34.09 5.72 18.89
CA LEU A 565 -34.61 6.14 17.59
C LEU A 565 -35.02 4.93 16.73
N ALA A 566 -34.20 3.88 16.69
CA ALA A 566 -34.53 2.67 15.95
C ALA A 566 -35.80 1.98 16.49
N ARG A 567 -36.01 1.97 17.81
CA ARG A 567 -37.22 1.42 18.43
C ARG A 567 -38.45 2.25 18.14
N ASP A 568 -38.31 3.57 18.18
CA ASP A 568 -39.39 4.50 17.85
C ASP A 568 -39.80 4.36 16.37
N ALA A 569 -38.85 4.03 15.49
CA ALA A 569 -39.09 3.70 14.08
C ALA A 569 -39.60 2.25 13.84
N GLY A 570 -39.77 1.44 14.89
CA GLY A 570 -40.35 0.10 14.83
C GLY A 570 -39.37 -1.06 14.69
N PHE A 571 -38.05 -0.81 14.78
CA PHE A 571 -37.03 -1.87 14.83
C PHE A 571 -36.80 -2.35 16.28
N PRO A 572 -36.30 -3.58 16.52
CA PRO A 572 -35.98 -4.03 17.89
C PRO A 572 -34.82 -3.26 18.57
N GLY A 573 -34.06 -2.50 17.77
CA GLY A 573 -32.80 -1.84 18.13
C GLY A 573 -31.81 -1.96 16.97
N ILE A 574 -30.55 -1.61 17.20
CA ILE A 574 -29.45 -1.71 16.23
C ILE A 574 -28.42 -2.72 16.76
N ARG A 575 -27.82 -3.53 15.88
CA ARG A 575 -26.65 -4.35 16.21
C ARG A 575 -25.39 -3.61 15.77
N PHE A 576 -24.68 -3.00 16.71
CA PHE A 576 -23.41 -2.33 16.44
C PHE A 576 -22.24 -3.32 16.49
N VAL A 577 -21.46 -3.38 15.41
CA VAL A 577 -20.26 -4.21 15.27
C VAL A 577 -19.04 -3.31 15.07
N ALA A 578 -18.05 -3.41 15.95
CA ALA A 578 -16.80 -2.67 15.85
C ALA A 578 -15.82 -3.35 14.88
N MET A 579 -15.18 -2.61 13.98
CA MET A 579 -14.20 -3.18 13.04
C MET A 579 -12.73 -2.97 13.44
N SER A 580 -12.49 -2.14 14.44
CA SER A 580 -11.16 -1.88 15.02
C SER A 580 -11.29 -1.62 16.52
N ASP A 581 -10.21 -1.16 17.16
CA ASP A 581 -10.13 -0.88 18.61
C ASP A 581 -10.55 -2.06 19.52
N HIS A 582 -10.24 -3.29 19.10
CA HIS A 582 -10.50 -4.52 19.87
C HIS A 582 -9.28 -5.44 19.99
N ALA A 583 -8.07 -4.94 19.66
CA ALA A 583 -6.84 -5.73 19.67
C ALA A 583 -6.35 -6.11 21.09
N GLY A 584 -6.85 -5.44 22.12
CA GLY A 584 -6.57 -5.72 23.53
C GLY A 584 -7.83 -5.93 24.37
N ALA A 585 -7.73 -6.77 25.40
CA ALA A 585 -8.87 -7.12 26.27
C ALA A 585 -9.46 -5.90 27.02
N GLY A 586 -8.64 -4.88 27.27
CA GLY A 586 -9.09 -3.59 27.80
C GLY A 586 -9.96 -2.82 26.81
N GLN A 587 -9.53 -2.74 25.55
CA GLN A 587 -10.28 -2.05 24.49
C GLN A 587 -11.59 -2.77 24.16
N ALA A 588 -11.55 -4.11 24.05
CA ALA A 588 -12.76 -4.92 23.86
C ALA A 588 -13.79 -4.72 25.00
N ARG A 589 -13.32 -4.56 26.24
CA ARG A 589 -14.20 -4.24 27.38
C ARG A 589 -14.80 -2.84 27.24
N THR A 590 -14.01 -1.85 26.84
CA THR A 590 -14.49 -0.49 26.58
C THR A 590 -15.60 -0.50 25.53
N LEU A 591 -15.42 -1.19 24.41
CA LEU A 591 -16.45 -1.32 23.37
C LEU A 591 -17.75 -1.95 23.92
N LEU A 592 -17.63 -3.04 24.69
CA LEU A 592 -18.78 -3.67 25.32
C LEU A 592 -19.52 -2.71 26.28
N GLU A 593 -18.77 -1.93 27.06
CA GLU A 593 -19.32 -0.93 27.98
C GLU A 593 -19.94 0.28 27.27
N GLU A 594 -19.49 0.60 26.06
CA GLU A 594 -20.06 1.65 25.21
C GLU A 594 -21.37 1.21 24.57
N GLY A 595 -21.55 -0.09 24.30
CA GLY A 595 -22.78 -0.66 23.74
C GLY A 595 -22.60 -1.40 22.42
N TYR A 596 -21.36 -1.67 22.00
CA TYR A 596 -21.07 -2.57 20.90
C TYR A 596 -21.37 -4.01 21.31
N GLU A 597 -21.91 -4.81 20.39
CA GLU A 597 -22.31 -6.20 20.66
C GLU A 597 -21.47 -7.22 19.88
N GLY A 598 -20.73 -6.77 18.86
CA GLY A 598 -19.79 -7.62 18.14
C GLY A 598 -18.54 -6.87 17.68
N ALA A 599 -17.56 -7.65 17.23
CA ALA A 599 -16.34 -7.19 16.61
C ALA A 599 -16.01 -8.03 15.37
N THR A 600 -15.34 -7.42 14.41
CA THR A 600 -14.78 -8.06 13.20
C THR A 600 -13.57 -7.23 12.75
N ASN A 601 -12.91 -7.61 11.67
CA ASN A 601 -11.87 -6.80 11.02
C ASN A 601 -12.20 -6.59 9.54
N TYR A 602 -11.50 -5.66 8.89
CA TYR A 602 -11.51 -5.53 7.43
C TYR A 602 -10.53 -6.52 6.78
N HIS A 603 -9.39 -6.74 7.43
CA HIS A 603 -8.35 -7.69 7.08
C HIS A 603 -7.82 -8.40 8.33
N GLU A 604 -7.45 -9.66 8.21
CA GLU A 604 -6.82 -10.46 9.27
C GLU A 604 -5.75 -11.40 8.70
N TRP A 605 -4.57 -10.83 8.48
CA TRP A 605 -3.44 -11.51 7.89
C TRP A 605 -2.66 -12.41 8.87
N GLY A 606 -3.20 -12.69 10.06
CA GLY A 606 -2.51 -13.46 11.10
C GLY A 606 -1.19 -12.83 11.55
N THR A 607 -0.13 -13.64 11.71
CA THR A 607 1.20 -13.19 12.16
C THR A 607 2.12 -12.74 11.02
N VAL A 608 1.60 -12.65 9.80
CA VAL A 608 2.39 -12.55 8.56
C VAL A 608 3.07 -11.20 8.35
N ILE A 609 2.53 -10.13 8.94
CA ILE A 609 2.97 -8.73 8.66
C ILE A 609 3.85 -8.12 9.73
N PRO A 610 3.69 -8.44 11.03
CA PRO A 610 4.66 -8.03 12.03
C PRO A 610 6.08 -8.50 11.71
N ASP A 611 6.28 -9.65 11.05
CA ASP A 611 7.61 -10.28 10.91
C ASP A 611 8.48 -9.76 9.74
N SER A 612 8.00 -8.82 8.91
CA SER A 612 8.76 -8.39 7.73
C SER A 612 9.69 -7.19 8.01
N LEU A 613 10.87 -7.46 8.58
CA LEU A 613 11.97 -6.48 8.78
C LEU A 613 12.55 -5.85 7.49
N GLY A 614 12.00 -6.15 6.31
CA GLY A 614 12.49 -5.55 5.07
C GLY A 614 11.77 -5.95 3.79
N GLY A 615 10.55 -6.47 3.86
CA GLY A 615 9.94 -7.15 2.72
C GLY A 615 8.84 -6.37 2.03
N GLY A 616 7.81 -5.93 2.76
CA GLY A 616 6.53 -5.63 2.11
C GLY A 616 6.05 -6.81 1.25
N ARG A 617 6.48 -8.04 1.55
CA ARG A 617 6.18 -9.26 0.78
C ARG A 617 5.88 -10.39 1.75
N ALA A 618 4.79 -11.08 1.48
CA ALA A 618 4.26 -12.20 2.27
C ALA A 618 3.64 -13.23 1.32
N ARG A 619 3.39 -14.45 1.79
CA ARG A 619 2.72 -15.48 0.98
C ARG A 619 1.32 -15.74 1.48
N PHE A 620 0.35 -15.80 0.58
CA PHE A 620 -1.05 -16.07 0.94
C PHE A 620 -1.21 -17.41 1.69
N ARG A 621 -0.36 -18.41 1.39
CA ARG A 621 -0.27 -19.65 2.16
C ARG A 621 -0.07 -19.42 3.67
N GLU A 622 0.74 -18.45 4.06
CA GLU A 622 1.02 -18.15 5.48
C GLU A 622 -0.19 -17.52 6.17
N VAL A 623 -1.02 -16.76 5.43
CA VAL A 623 -2.33 -16.30 5.90
C VAL A 623 -3.24 -17.50 6.15
N VAL A 624 -3.33 -18.44 5.20
CA VAL A 624 -4.14 -19.67 5.35
C VAL A 624 -3.68 -20.53 6.53
N GLU A 625 -2.37 -20.67 6.75
CA GLU A 625 -1.79 -21.48 7.82
C GLU A 625 -1.98 -20.86 9.22
N SER A 626 -2.08 -19.53 9.32
CA SER A 626 -2.20 -18.81 10.60
C SER A 626 -3.63 -18.37 10.97
N ALA A 627 -4.55 -18.33 10.00
CA ALA A 627 -5.91 -17.79 10.15
C ALA A 627 -6.68 -18.35 11.37
N SER A 628 -6.77 -19.68 11.51
CA SER A 628 -7.49 -20.29 12.62
C SER A 628 -6.96 -19.86 14.00
N SER A 629 -5.64 -19.69 14.12
CA SER A 629 -5.01 -19.22 15.36
C SER A 629 -5.24 -17.73 15.60
N ALA A 630 -5.26 -16.93 14.52
CA ALA A 630 -5.59 -15.51 14.58
C ALA A 630 -7.02 -15.29 15.09
N TRP A 631 -8.01 -15.98 14.52
CA TRP A 631 -9.42 -15.90 14.95
C TRP A 631 -9.61 -16.35 16.40
N ALA A 632 -8.97 -17.44 16.81
CA ALA A 632 -9.02 -17.91 18.19
C ALA A 632 -8.39 -16.90 19.17
N ASN A 633 -7.33 -16.22 18.76
CA ASN A 633 -6.72 -15.16 19.56
C ASN A 633 -7.64 -13.94 19.67
N GLN A 634 -8.24 -13.49 18.57
CA GLN A 634 -9.17 -12.36 18.57
C GLN A 634 -10.40 -12.64 19.44
N GLU A 635 -10.98 -13.83 19.34
CA GLU A 635 -12.08 -14.26 20.21
C GLU A 635 -11.69 -14.18 21.69
N ARG A 636 -10.52 -14.73 22.04
CA ARG A 636 -10.01 -14.70 23.42
C ARG A 636 -9.85 -13.27 23.93
N VAL A 637 -9.38 -12.35 23.08
CA VAL A 637 -9.21 -10.93 23.39
C VAL A 637 -10.57 -10.24 23.55
N CYS A 638 -11.50 -10.50 22.63
CA CYS A 638 -12.85 -9.91 22.63
C CYS A 638 -13.69 -10.33 23.84
N GLY A 639 -13.48 -11.56 24.34
CA GLY A 639 -14.13 -12.07 25.54
C GLY A 639 -15.65 -12.16 25.39
N LYS A 640 -16.39 -11.19 25.95
CA LYS A 640 -17.87 -11.13 25.85
C LYS A 640 -18.37 -10.46 24.58
N LEU A 641 -17.52 -9.69 23.91
CA LEU A 641 -17.84 -9.10 22.62
C LEU A 641 -17.77 -10.22 21.57
N THR A 642 -18.83 -10.46 20.82
CA THR A 642 -18.84 -11.57 19.84
C THR A 642 -17.89 -11.26 18.69
N TYR A 643 -16.88 -12.11 18.48
CA TYR A 643 -15.99 -11.98 17.32
C TYR A 643 -16.56 -12.71 16.10
N TYR A 644 -16.68 -12.01 14.98
CA TYR A 644 -17.04 -12.57 13.68
C TYR A 644 -15.78 -12.69 12.82
N PRO A 645 -15.43 -13.89 12.31
CA PRO A 645 -14.20 -14.06 11.55
C PRO A 645 -14.30 -13.42 10.16
N ILE A 646 -13.17 -12.91 9.69
CA ILE A 646 -12.98 -12.43 8.33
C ILE A 646 -12.10 -13.40 7.54
N VAL A 647 -12.52 -13.74 6.33
CA VAL A 647 -11.73 -14.45 5.34
C VAL A 647 -11.10 -13.44 4.40
N ASP A 648 -9.79 -13.30 4.50
CA ASP A 648 -9.01 -12.45 3.61
C ASP A 648 -9.12 -12.90 2.15
N THR A 649 -9.32 -11.92 1.28
CA THR A 649 -9.36 -12.18 -0.16
C THR A 649 -7.99 -12.04 -0.79
N GLY A 650 -7.04 -11.31 -0.22
CA GLY A 650 -5.69 -11.10 -0.77
C GLY A 650 -5.18 -9.70 -0.47
N TRP A 651 -3.95 -9.39 -0.88
CA TRP A 651 -3.41 -8.03 -0.79
C TRP A 651 -2.25 -7.84 -1.76
N ASP A 652 -2.32 -6.83 -2.61
CA ASP A 652 -1.24 -6.35 -3.48
C ASP A 652 -1.60 -4.92 -3.92
N ALA A 653 -1.23 -3.96 -3.06
CA ALA A 653 -1.62 -2.57 -3.20
C ALA A 653 -0.69 -1.77 -4.14
N ARG A 654 0.14 -2.45 -4.95
CA ARG A 654 1.04 -1.79 -5.91
C ARG A 654 0.33 -0.88 -6.91
N PRO A 655 -0.89 -1.18 -7.40
CA PRO A 655 -1.62 -0.22 -8.22
C PRO A 655 -1.87 1.13 -7.50
N TRP A 656 -2.10 1.13 -6.18
CA TRP A 656 -2.30 2.35 -5.41
C TRP A 656 -1.01 3.04 -4.97
N HIS A 657 -0.04 2.28 -4.45
CA HIS A 657 1.12 2.87 -3.77
C HIS A 657 2.47 2.50 -4.40
N GLY A 658 2.45 1.89 -5.59
CA GLY A 658 3.64 1.50 -6.35
C GLY A 658 4.40 0.33 -5.72
N GLU A 659 5.62 0.08 -6.20
CA GLU A 659 6.41 -1.12 -5.88
C GLU A 659 6.72 -1.32 -4.38
N LYS A 660 6.63 -0.25 -3.58
CA LYS A 660 6.89 -0.23 -2.12
C LYS A 660 5.76 -0.81 -1.28
N SER A 661 4.60 -1.00 -1.88
CA SER A 661 3.41 -1.51 -1.19
C SER A 661 3.67 -2.90 -0.62
N LEU A 662 3.01 -3.25 0.50
CA LEU A 662 2.91 -4.64 0.92
C LEU A 662 2.21 -5.47 -0.17
N VAL A 663 2.67 -6.71 -0.39
CA VAL A 663 2.09 -7.69 -1.31
C VAL A 663 2.07 -9.06 -0.64
N ILE A 664 0.90 -9.65 -0.55
CA ILE A 664 0.65 -11.04 -0.17
C ILE A 664 0.46 -11.83 -1.47
N GLY A 665 1.56 -12.38 -1.99
CA GLY A 665 1.60 -13.09 -3.26
C GLY A 665 1.23 -14.57 -3.16
N GLY A 666 1.06 -15.23 -4.32
CA GLY A 666 0.86 -16.68 -4.40
C GLY A 666 -0.54 -17.16 -4.01
N ARG A 667 -1.54 -16.27 -4.03
CA ARG A 667 -2.95 -16.61 -3.86
C ARG A 667 -3.42 -17.54 -4.99
N THR A 668 -4.22 -18.55 -4.65
CA THR A 668 -4.85 -19.46 -5.61
C THR A 668 -6.28 -19.80 -5.15
N PRO A 669 -7.18 -20.22 -6.07
CA PRO A 669 -8.53 -20.65 -5.69
C PRO A 669 -8.54 -21.80 -4.66
N GLN A 670 -7.56 -22.72 -4.72
CA GLN A 670 -7.46 -23.81 -3.75
C GLN A 670 -7.10 -23.30 -2.35
N LEU A 671 -6.11 -22.39 -2.24
CA LEU A 671 -5.74 -21.81 -0.94
C LEU A 671 -6.91 -21.00 -0.34
N PHE A 672 -7.66 -20.29 -1.19
CA PHE A 672 -8.86 -19.58 -0.75
C PHE A 672 -9.96 -20.56 -0.29
N GLU A 673 -10.19 -21.65 -1.01
CA GLU A 673 -11.13 -22.70 -0.58
C GLU A 673 -10.74 -23.32 0.76
N ASP A 674 -9.44 -23.59 0.98
CA ASP A 674 -8.94 -24.12 2.24
C ASP A 674 -9.19 -23.14 3.41
N LEU A 675 -9.02 -21.83 3.17
CA LEU A 675 -9.31 -20.78 4.15
C LEU A 675 -10.82 -20.67 4.44
N LEU A 676 -11.67 -20.74 3.41
CA LEU A 676 -13.13 -20.76 3.55
C LEU A 676 -13.59 -21.95 4.39
N ARG A 677 -13.00 -23.14 4.21
CA ARG A 677 -13.32 -24.34 5.01
C ARG A 677 -12.99 -24.16 6.48
N GLN A 678 -11.86 -23.53 6.79
CA GLN A 678 -11.50 -23.19 8.17
C GLN A 678 -12.52 -22.22 8.78
N ALA A 679 -12.91 -21.17 8.04
CA ALA A 679 -13.86 -20.18 8.54
C ALA A 679 -15.26 -20.79 8.75
N LYS A 680 -15.70 -21.68 7.85
CA LYS A 680 -16.94 -22.42 8.02
C LYS A 680 -16.93 -23.22 9.32
N GLN A 681 -15.88 -24.02 9.55
CA GLN A 681 -15.74 -24.80 10.78
C GLN A 681 -15.75 -23.89 12.02
N TYR A 682 -15.02 -22.77 11.97
CA TYR A 682 -14.97 -21.81 13.07
C TYR A 682 -16.37 -21.25 13.42
N CYS A 683 -17.17 -20.92 12.41
CA CYS A 683 -18.54 -20.42 12.58
C CYS A 683 -19.48 -21.50 13.11
N GLU A 684 -19.41 -22.72 12.58
CA GLU A 684 -20.23 -23.86 13.03
C GLU A 684 -19.94 -24.21 14.50
N ASP A 685 -18.66 -24.21 14.91
CA ASP A 685 -18.26 -24.50 16.29
C ASP A 685 -18.79 -23.48 17.31
N ARG A 686 -19.15 -22.27 16.85
CA ARG A 686 -19.55 -21.12 17.67
C ARG A 686 -20.98 -20.66 17.44
N ASP A 687 -21.72 -21.34 16.56
CA ASP A 687 -23.08 -20.96 16.16
C ASP A 687 -23.15 -19.51 15.66
N LEU A 688 -22.15 -19.09 14.86
CA LEU A 688 -22.10 -17.72 14.34
C LEU A 688 -23.09 -17.55 13.17
N PRO A 689 -23.83 -16.44 13.11
CA PRO A 689 -24.84 -16.20 12.09
C PRO A 689 -24.26 -15.96 10.69
N PHE A 690 -23.01 -15.49 10.60
CA PHE A 690 -22.34 -15.25 9.33
C PHE A 690 -20.82 -15.40 9.43
N VAL A 691 -20.20 -15.57 8.27
CA VAL A 691 -18.78 -15.33 8.01
C VAL A 691 -18.62 -14.07 7.17
N ALA A 692 -17.65 -13.23 7.49
CA ALA A 692 -17.29 -12.10 6.64
C ALA A 692 -16.20 -12.54 5.64
N LEU A 693 -16.31 -12.07 4.40
CA LEU A 693 -15.27 -12.12 3.39
C LEU A 693 -14.84 -10.70 3.10
N GLY A 694 -13.57 -10.47 2.79
CA GLY A 694 -13.30 -9.29 1.99
C GLY A 694 -11.90 -8.72 2.02
N PRO A 695 -11.81 -7.58 1.30
CA PRO A 695 -12.84 -7.03 0.39
C PRO A 695 -13.05 -7.81 -0.92
N VAL A 696 -14.19 -7.67 -1.61
CA VAL A 696 -14.48 -8.45 -2.84
C VAL A 696 -14.16 -7.75 -4.16
N ASN A 697 -14.08 -6.42 -4.16
CA ASN A 697 -13.87 -5.60 -5.36
C ASN A 697 -12.91 -4.42 -5.12
N GLU A 698 -12.00 -4.55 -4.15
CA GLU A 698 -11.01 -3.52 -3.88
C GLU A 698 -9.77 -3.71 -4.77
N TRP A 699 -10.00 -3.52 -6.07
CA TRP A 699 -9.07 -3.89 -7.13
C TRP A 699 -7.68 -3.28 -6.96
N GLY A 700 -7.58 -2.04 -6.48
CA GLY A 700 -6.31 -1.34 -6.33
C GLY A 700 -5.50 -1.80 -5.12
N GLU A 701 -6.16 -2.26 -4.05
CA GLU A 701 -5.49 -2.87 -2.88
C GLU A 701 -5.07 -4.31 -3.15
N GLY A 702 -5.67 -4.96 -4.14
CA GLY A 702 -5.43 -6.37 -4.45
C GLY A 702 -6.31 -7.35 -3.68
N SER A 703 -7.29 -6.81 -2.95
CA SER A 703 -8.30 -7.54 -2.20
C SER A 703 -9.57 -7.69 -3.06
N TYR A 704 -9.57 -8.67 -3.96
CA TYR A 704 -10.66 -8.90 -4.90
C TYR A 704 -10.95 -10.38 -5.11
N ILE A 705 -12.24 -10.70 -5.28
CA ILE A 705 -12.72 -12.02 -5.71
C ILE A 705 -13.89 -11.91 -6.68
N GLU A 706 -14.44 -10.70 -6.92
CA GLU A 706 -15.40 -10.47 -8.00
C GLU A 706 -14.84 -11.07 -9.30
N PRO A 707 -15.67 -11.73 -10.13
CA PRO A 707 -15.17 -12.42 -11.31
C PRO A 707 -14.31 -11.51 -12.21
N CYS A 708 -13.12 -11.99 -12.57
CA CYS A 708 -12.09 -11.18 -13.25
C CYS A 708 -11.21 -12.01 -14.19
N THR A 709 -10.28 -11.35 -14.89
CA THR A 709 -9.33 -12.01 -15.81
C THR A 709 -8.46 -13.07 -15.15
N GLU A 710 -7.97 -12.85 -13.94
CA GLU A 710 -7.09 -13.81 -13.26
C GLU A 710 -7.76 -15.12 -12.83
N PHE A 711 -9.01 -15.07 -12.34
CA PHE A 711 -9.66 -16.23 -11.72
C PHE A 711 -10.96 -16.67 -12.39
N GLY A 712 -11.49 -15.91 -13.36
CA GLY A 712 -12.85 -16.11 -13.86
C GLY A 712 -13.82 -16.17 -12.69
N PHE A 713 -14.59 -17.26 -12.57
CA PHE A 713 -15.51 -17.50 -11.45
C PHE A 713 -14.92 -18.34 -10.30
N GLN A 714 -13.66 -18.79 -10.38
CA GLN A 714 -13.14 -19.85 -9.51
C GLN A 714 -13.16 -19.50 -8.01
N MET A 715 -12.97 -18.22 -7.67
CA MET A 715 -13.05 -17.75 -6.28
C MET A 715 -14.49 -17.79 -5.75
N TYR A 716 -15.47 -17.34 -6.55
CA TYR A 716 -16.90 -17.43 -6.20
C TYR A 716 -17.37 -18.89 -6.13
N GLU A 717 -16.93 -19.73 -7.06
CA GLU A 717 -17.26 -21.16 -7.02
C GLU A 717 -16.68 -21.86 -5.79
N ALA A 718 -15.54 -21.42 -5.26
CA ALA A 718 -15.00 -21.93 -4.00
C ALA A 718 -15.93 -21.61 -2.82
N ILE A 719 -16.51 -20.40 -2.76
CA ILE A 719 -17.53 -20.04 -1.76
C ILE A 719 -18.71 -21.00 -1.88
N ARG A 720 -19.24 -21.18 -3.10
CA ARG A 720 -20.35 -22.10 -3.36
C ARG A 720 -20.04 -23.52 -2.91
N ARG A 721 -18.85 -24.06 -3.24
CA ARG A 721 -18.43 -25.41 -2.84
C ARG A 721 -18.34 -25.62 -1.33
N VAL A 722 -18.05 -24.57 -0.58
CA VAL A 722 -17.88 -24.65 0.88
C VAL A 722 -19.20 -24.41 1.62
N PHE A 723 -19.96 -23.38 1.23
CA PHE A 723 -21.11 -22.90 2.01
C PHE A 723 -22.47 -23.33 1.46
N ALA A 724 -22.60 -23.61 0.15
CA ALA A 724 -23.90 -23.90 -0.42
C ALA A 724 -24.45 -25.26 0.01
N LYS A 725 -25.76 -25.29 0.27
CA LYS A 725 -26.53 -26.49 0.54
C LYS A 725 -27.02 -27.14 -0.77
N GLY A 726 -27.47 -28.38 -0.65
CA GLY A 726 -28.08 -29.13 -1.75
C GLY A 726 -27.09 -29.87 -2.64
N ASP A 727 -27.59 -30.37 -3.78
CA ASP A 727 -26.80 -31.15 -4.73
C ASP A 727 -26.00 -30.22 -5.66
N PRO A 728 -24.65 -30.29 -5.70
CA PRO A 728 -23.83 -29.52 -6.63
C PRO A 728 -24.21 -29.63 -8.10
N SER A 729 -24.83 -30.75 -8.50
CA SER A 729 -25.30 -30.94 -9.88
C SER A 729 -26.46 -30.01 -10.28
N SER A 730 -27.13 -29.42 -9.28
CA SER A 730 -28.28 -28.51 -9.45
C SER A 730 -27.92 -27.02 -9.45
N TRP A 731 -26.66 -26.69 -9.16
CA TRP A 731 -26.23 -25.29 -9.06
C TRP A 731 -26.31 -24.57 -10.42
N PRO A 732 -26.64 -23.27 -10.42
CA PRO A 732 -26.69 -22.48 -11.64
C PRO A 732 -25.34 -22.39 -12.32
N ILE A 733 -25.38 -22.31 -13.65
CA ILE A 733 -24.19 -22.09 -14.48
C ILE A 733 -23.81 -20.62 -14.39
N ASN A 734 -22.52 -20.35 -14.14
CA ASN A 734 -21.96 -19.00 -14.16
C ASN A 734 -21.94 -18.46 -15.60
N LEU A 735 -22.62 -17.33 -15.81
CA LEU A 735 -22.74 -16.63 -17.10
C LEU A 735 -22.08 -15.25 -17.00
N GLY A 736 -21.40 -14.83 -18.06
CA GLY A 736 -20.92 -13.45 -18.21
C GLY A 736 -21.78 -12.62 -19.18
N PRO A 737 -21.54 -11.31 -19.30
CA PRO A 737 -22.33 -10.44 -20.18
C PRO A 737 -22.34 -10.89 -21.65
N ARG A 738 -21.19 -11.31 -22.17
CA ARG A 738 -21.04 -11.77 -23.55
C ARG A 738 -21.82 -13.05 -23.86
N ASP A 739 -22.02 -13.93 -22.88
CA ASP A 739 -22.81 -15.17 -23.05
C ASP A 739 -24.27 -14.86 -23.44
N VAL A 740 -24.77 -13.67 -23.10
CA VAL A 740 -26.12 -13.21 -23.41
C VAL A 740 -26.15 -12.00 -24.34
N GLY A 741 -25.04 -11.68 -25.01
CA GLY A 741 -24.93 -10.57 -25.94
C GLY A 741 -25.05 -9.18 -25.30
N LEU A 742 -24.63 -9.05 -24.04
CA LEU A 742 -24.53 -7.78 -23.30
C LEU A 742 -23.06 -7.38 -23.09
N GLY A 743 -22.86 -6.14 -22.63
CA GLY A 743 -21.55 -5.53 -22.47
C GLY A 743 -20.85 -5.22 -23.82
N PRO A 744 -19.58 -4.80 -23.79
CA PRO A 744 -18.80 -4.44 -22.59
C PRO A 744 -19.44 -3.30 -21.79
N TYR A 745 -19.17 -3.22 -20.49
CA TYR A 745 -19.56 -2.08 -19.65
C TYR A 745 -18.39 -1.13 -19.36
N ASP A 746 -17.26 -1.29 -20.07
CA ASP A 746 -16.11 -0.41 -19.97
C ASP A 746 -16.50 1.07 -20.15
N PHE A 747 -15.91 1.92 -19.31
CA PHE A 747 -15.85 3.33 -19.60
C PHE A 747 -15.25 3.56 -21.00
N PRO A 748 -15.75 4.55 -21.76
CA PRO A 748 -15.12 4.97 -23.00
C PRO A 748 -13.63 5.30 -22.79
N PRO A 749 -12.76 5.05 -23.78
CA PRO A 749 -11.35 5.42 -23.69
C PRO A 749 -11.19 6.92 -23.39
N VAL A 750 -10.41 7.24 -22.36
CA VAL A 750 -10.06 8.63 -22.04
C VAL A 750 -8.99 9.08 -23.03
N GLN A 751 -9.28 10.09 -23.84
CA GLN A 751 -8.27 10.66 -24.73
C GLN A 751 -7.26 11.48 -23.92
N THR A 752 -5.97 11.33 -24.23
CA THR A 752 -4.93 12.20 -23.66
C THR A 752 -5.16 13.61 -24.16
N VAL A 753 -5.52 14.51 -23.23
CA VAL A 753 -5.70 15.93 -23.51
C VAL A 753 -4.40 16.65 -23.21
N SER A 754 -3.92 17.46 -24.15
CA SER A 754 -2.77 18.37 -23.97
C SER A 754 -3.16 19.83 -24.13
N GLN A 755 -4.45 20.13 -24.30
CA GLN A 755 -5.01 21.47 -24.50
C GLN A 755 -6.39 21.56 -23.86
N TRP A 756 -6.62 22.62 -23.08
CA TRP A 756 -7.88 22.91 -22.40
C TRP A 756 -8.37 24.28 -22.85
N THR A 757 -9.60 24.33 -23.33
CA THR A 757 -10.29 25.56 -23.75
C THR A 757 -11.48 25.88 -22.85
N PHE A 758 -11.81 24.99 -21.90
CA PHE A 758 -12.88 25.16 -20.92
C PHE A 758 -14.27 25.38 -21.53
N GLU A 759 -14.48 24.94 -22.78
CA GLU A 759 -15.79 24.93 -23.43
C GLU A 759 -16.67 23.81 -22.84
N GLY A 760 -16.06 22.69 -22.45
CA GLY A 760 -16.71 21.52 -21.87
C GLY A 760 -16.87 21.55 -20.35
N GLY A 761 -16.71 22.72 -19.72
CA GLY A 761 -16.68 22.85 -18.26
C GLY A 761 -15.25 22.95 -17.73
N HIS A 762 -14.95 22.31 -16.59
CA HIS A 762 -13.60 22.39 -16.01
C HIS A 762 -12.57 21.49 -16.73
N GLU A 763 -13.03 20.56 -17.56
CA GLU A 763 -12.16 19.68 -18.38
C GLU A 763 -11.08 18.94 -17.57
N GLY A 764 -11.44 18.52 -16.35
CA GLY A 764 -10.56 17.78 -15.44
C GLY A 764 -9.84 18.63 -14.39
N TRP A 765 -9.79 19.95 -14.56
CA TRP A 765 -9.19 20.84 -13.56
C TRP A 765 -10.03 20.93 -12.29
N LYS A 766 -9.37 20.82 -11.14
CA LYS A 766 -10.01 20.90 -9.82
C LYS A 766 -9.27 21.89 -8.93
N ALA A 767 -10.01 22.55 -8.04
CA ALA A 767 -9.44 23.31 -6.94
C ALA A 767 -8.76 22.35 -5.96
N MET A 768 -7.44 22.45 -5.83
CA MET A 768 -6.67 21.65 -4.87
C MET A 768 -6.69 22.30 -3.50
N MET A 769 -6.36 23.59 -3.43
CA MET A 769 -6.37 24.38 -2.20
C MET A 769 -6.45 25.87 -2.51
N ASN A 770 -7.01 26.64 -1.56
CA ASN A 770 -7.04 28.10 -1.57
C ASN A 770 -7.65 28.74 -2.84
N ILE A 771 -8.58 28.04 -3.48
CA ILE A 771 -9.36 28.46 -4.63
C ILE A 771 -10.85 28.45 -4.25
N SER A 772 -11.55 29.54 -4.57
CA SER A 772 -13.00 29.70 -4.38
C SER A 772 -13.67 30.06 -5.70
N ASP A 773 -14.98 29.80 -5.80
CA ASP A 773 -15.82 30.14 -6.95
C ASP A 773 -15.32 29.59 -8.30
N LEU A 774 -14.66 28.43 -8.30
CA LEU A 774 -14.17 27.76 -9.50
C LEU A 774 -15.34 27.38 -10.41
N ARG A 775 -15.37 27.96 -11.60
CA ARG A 775 -16.39 27.71 -12.61
C ARG A 775 -15.85 27.91 -14.02
N ALA A 776 -16.35 27.16 -14.99
CA ALA A 776 -16.11 27.42 -16.41
C ALA A 776 -17.33 28.07 -17.05
N GLU A 777 -17.14 29.23 -17.68
CA GLU A 777 -18.21 30.02 -18.28
C GLU A 777 -17.74 30.65 -19.59
N GLY A 778 -18.35 30.22 -20.71
CA GLY A 778 -18.08 30.78 -22.03
C GLY A 778 -16.66 30.50 -22.53
N GLY A 779 -16.12 29.31 -22.27
CA GLY A 779 -14.76 28.94 -22.68
C GLY A 779 -13.65 29.52 -21.79
N VAL A 780 -13.98 29.91 -20.55
CA VAL A 780 -13.00 30.52 -19.63
C VAL A 780 -13.19 29.92 -18.24
N LEU A 781 -12.11 29.41 -17.65
CA LEU A 781 -12.05 28.98 -16.25
C LEU A 781 -11.82 30.19 -15.34
N LYS A 782 -12.76 30.46 -14.45
CA LYS A 782 -12.76 31.63 -13.55
C LYS A 782 -12.75 31.18 -12.11
N PHE A 783 -12.01 31.89 -11.26
CA PHE A 783 -11.94 31.63 -9.83
C PHE A 783 -11.37 32.81 -9.05
N ARG A 784 -11.44 32.73 -7.72
CA ARG A 784 -10.81 33.67 -6.79
C ARG A 784 -9.87 32.97 -5.82
N THR A 785 -8.69 33.53 -5.59
CA THR A 785 -7.71 33.02 -4.64
C THR A 785 -8.04 33.47 -3.22
N THR A 786 -7.90 32.56 -2.26
CA THR A 786 -8.22 32.81 -0.83
C THR A 786 -6.98 32.80 0.06
N SER A 787 -5.80 32.56 -0.50
CA SER A 787 -4.51 32.69 0.18
C SER A 787 -3.40 32.98 -0.86
N PRO A 788 -2.17 33.29 -0.43
CA PRO A 788 -1.00 33.40 -1.31
C PRO A 788 -0.50 32.08 -1.93
N ASP A 789 -1.08 30.93 -1.59
CA ASP A 789 -0.74 29.59 -2.11
C ASP A 789 -1.95 28.89 -2.77
N PRO A 790 -2.55 29.49 -3.83
CA PRO A 790 -3.66 28.89 -4.58
C PRO A 790 -3.15 27.82 -5.54
N ALA A 791 -3.84 26.69 -5.59
CA ALA A 791 -3.45 25.59 -6.49
C ALA A 791 -4.66 24.97 -7.21
N LEU A 792 -4.50 24.79 -8.51
CA LEU A 792 -5.36 23.98 -9.37
C LEU A 792 -4.61 22.69 -9.74
N LEU A 793 -5.36 21.59 -9.90
CA LEU A 793 -4.80 20.27 -10.21
C LEU A 793 -5.49 19.66 -11.43
N VAL A 794 -4.71 19.03 -12.30
CA VAL A 794 -5.21 18.15 -13.37
C VAL A 794 -4.37 16.87 -13.44
N SER A 795 -5.02 15.74 -13.70
CA SER A 795 -4.36 14.45 -13.88
C SER A 795 -4.46 13.99 -15.33
N ILE A 796 -3.31 13.65 -15.91
CA ILE A 796 -3.17 13.21 -17.30
C ILE A 796 -2.30 11.95 -17.30
N PRO A 797 -2.89 10.78 -17.01
CA PRO A 797 -2.12 9.56 -16.76
C PRO A 797 -1.15 9.20 -17.89
N GLU A 798 -1.53 9.44 -19.15
CA GLU A 798 -0.76 9.10 -20.36
C GLU A 798 0.07 10.27 -20.92
N PHE A 799 0.42 11.26 -20.10
CA PHE A 799 1.26 12.37 -20.54
C PHE A 799 2.75 11.98 -20.55
N LYS A 800 3.39 12.08 -21.72
CA LYS A 800 4.83 11.87 -21.90
C LYS A 800 5.55 13.20 -22.07
N ALA A 801 6.50 13.49 -21.18
CA ALA A 801 7.27 14.74 -21.20
C ALA A 801 8.03 14.95 -22.51
N SER A 802 8.56 13.86 -23.11
CA SER A 802 9.32 13.91 -24.37
C SER A 802 8.52 14.42 -25.57
N GLY A 803 7.18 14.39 -25.49
CA GLY A 803 6.31 14.93 -26.53
C GLY A 803 6.17 16.46 -26.53
N PHE A 804 6.63 17.14 -25.48
CA PHE A 804 6.37 18.58 -25.28
C PHE A 804 7.62 19.31 -24.79
N SER A 805 7.90 20.44 -25.41
CA SER A 805 9.04 21.31 -25.11
C SER A 805 8.67 22.47 -24.19
N ARG A 806 7.40 22.89 -24.21
CA ARG A 806 6.88 24.03 -23.44
C ARG A 806 5.40 23.86 -23.06
N ALA A 807 4.96 24.63 -22.06
CA ALA A 807 3.55 24.79 -21.73
C ALA A 807 3.16 26.27 -21.85
N VAL A 808 1.95 26.54 -22.34
CA VAL A 808 1.42 27.88 -22.50
C VAL A 808 0.16 28.02 -21.65
N LEU A 809 0.18 29.01 -20.76
CA LEU A 809 -0.96 29.44 -19.96
C LEU A 809 -1.47 30.77 -20.50
N ARG A 810 -2.64 30.77 -21.11
CA ARG A 810 -3.31 31.99 -21.55
C ARG A 810 -4.24 32.47 -20.45
N MET A 811 -3.82 33.49 -19.71
CA MET A 811 -4.51 33.93 -18.50
C MET A 811 -4.54 35.45 -18.40
N ARG A 812 -5.56 35.97 -17.73
CA ARG A 812 -5.60 37.35 -17.24
C ARG A 812 -5.91 37.41 -15.76
N ILE A 813 -5.47 38.50 -15.14
CA ILE A 813 -5.78 38.85 -13.75
C ILE A 813 -6.67 40.09 -13.76
N VAL A 814 -7.85 40.02 -13.15
CA VAL A 814 -8.81 41.13 -13.17
C VAL A 814 -8.34 42.30 -12.30
N ASN A 815 -7.69 42.00 -11.18
CA ASN A 815 -7.16 42.98 -10.23
C ASN A 815 -5.65 42.71 -9.98
N PRO A 816 -4.76 43.10 -10.90
CA PRO A 816 -3.34 42.76 -10.81
C PRO A 816 -2.67 43.46 -9.62
N PRO A 817 -1.85 42.75 -8.83
CA PRO A 817 -1.05 43.38 -7.76
C PRO A 817 0.08 44.23 -8.35
N LEU A 818 0.54 45.23 -7.58
CA LEU A 818 1.51 46.22 -8.05
C LEU A 818 2.89 45.61 -8.39
N GLU A 819 3.40 44.64 -7.61
CA GLU A 819 4.68 43.97 -7.87
C GLU A 819 4.75 42.54 -7.26
N GLY A 820 5.63 41.70 -7.83
CA GLY A 820 6.08 40.43 -7.22
C GLY A 820 5.10 39.26 -7.29
N ASN A 821 4.25 39.20 -8.33
CA ASN A 821 3.32 38.10 -8.57
C ASN A 821 3.87 37.14 -9.62
N GLN A 822 3.70 35.84 -9.41
CA GLN A 822 4.20 34.80 -10.33
C GLN A 822 3.19 33.67 -10.46
N ALA A 823 3.15 33.05 -11.62
CA ALA A 823 2.52 31.74 -11.80
C ALA A 823 3.60 30.67 -11.73
N GLN A 824 3.26 29.50 -11.20
CA GLN A 824 4.18 28.38 -11.08
C GLN A 824 3.51 27.10 -11.55
N LEU A 825 4.17 26.39 -12.47
CA LEU A 825 3.74 25.09 -12.94
C LEU A 825 4.58 24.02 -12.25
N PHE A 826 3.89 23.10 -11.58
CA PHE A 826 4.45 21.95 -10.89
C PHE A 826 4.04 20.68 -11.62
N TRP A 827 4.91 19.67 -11.58
CA TRP A 827 4.59 18.34 -12.08
C TRP A 827 5.08 17.23 -11.16
N SER A 828 4.37 16.11 -11.19
CA SER A 828 4.75 14.87 -10.49
C SER A 828 5.71 14.04 -11.34
N LEU A 829 6.78 13.54 -10.74
CA LEU A 829 7.62 12.50 -11.33
C LEU A 829 7.11 11.14 -10.88
N SER A 830 6.72 10.27 -11.81
CA SER A 830 6.39 8.87 -11.50
C SER A 830 5.33 8.72 -10.38
N GLY A 831 4.42 9.70 -10.26
CA GLY A 831 3.37 9.74 -9.23
C GLY A 831 3.77 10.33 -7.87
N ALA A 832 5.04 10.70 -7.65
CA ALA A 832 5.46 11.38 -6.44
C ALA A 832 4.84 12.80 -6.36
N PRO A 833 4.52 13.30 -5.15
CA PRO A 833 4.05 14.68 -4.98
C PRO A 833 5.02 15.67 -5.63
N ALA A 834 4.48 16.64 -6.36
CA ALA A 834 5.29 17.70 -6.93
C ALA A 834 6.02 18.48 -5.83
N SER A 835 7.19 19.03 -6.17
CA SER A 835 8.00 19.84 -5.28
C SER A 835 8.61 21.01 -6.04
N GLU A 836 9.26 21.92 -5.33
CA GLU A 836 10.03 23.00 -5.95
C GLU A 836 11.04 22.50 -7.00
N SER A 837 11.63 21.33 -6.76
CA SER A 837 12.57 20.71 -7.69
C SER A 837 11.95 20.22 -9.00
N THR A 838 10.62 20.19 -9.10
CA THR A 838 9.86 19.77 -10.29
C THR A 838 8.86 20.86 -10.67
N SER A 839 9.37 22.09 -10.76
CA SER A 839 8.55 23.26 -11.04
C SER A 839 9.28 24.32 -11.87
N LEU A 840 8.49 25.19 -12.51
CA LEU A 840 8.97 26.41 -13.14
C LEU A 840 8.06 27.57 -12.74
N SER A 841 8.66 28.69 -12.37
CA SER A 841 7.94 29.94 -12.08
C SER A 841 8.16 30.97 -13.18
N ILE A 842 7.12 31.74 -13.47
CA ILE A 842 7.18 32.86 -14.42
C ILE A 842 6.47 34.09 -13.83
N PRO A 843 7.05 35.29 -13.98
CA PRO A 843 6.44 36.52 -13.48
C PRO A 843 5.17 36.84 -14.26
N LEU A 844 4.14 37.33 -13.54
CA LEU A 844 2.87 37.75 -14.13
C LEU A 844 2.92 39.24 -14.48
N LEU A 845 2.28 39.60 -15.60
CA LEU A 845 2.17 40.99 -16.03
C LEU A 845 1.11 41.73 -15.19
N GLY A 846 1.40 42.98 -14.87
CA GLY A 846 0.59 43.82 -13.96
C GLY A 846 -0.57 44.55 -14.64
N ASP A 847 -1.21 43.94 -15.64
CA ASP A 847 -2.35 44.51 -16.36
C ASP A 847 -3.55 43.54 -16.40
N THR A 848 -4.64 43.96 -17.04
CA THR A 848 -5.91 43.22 -17.09
C THR A 848 -6.17 42.50 -18.41
N GLU A 849 -5.20 42.47 -19.32
CA GLU A 849 -5.30 41.82 -20.62
C GLU A 849 -4.98 40.32 -20.51
N PHE A 850 -5.41 39.54 -21.50
CA PHE A 850 -4.97 38.15 -21.63
C PHE A 850 -3.56 38.09 -22.18
N HIS A 851 -2.71 37.33 -21.51
CA HIS A 851 -1.33 37.08 -21.92
C HIS A 851 -1.06 35.59 -22.04
N ASP A 852 -0.20 35.24 -23.00
CA ASP A 852 0.36 33.90 -23.13
C ASP A 852 1.63 33.82 -22.28
N TYR A 853 1.54 33.10 -21.16
CA TYR A 853 2.64 32.84 -20.24
C TYR A 853 3.28 31.48 -20.57
N VAL A 854 4.57 31.48 -20.95
CA VAL A 854 5.26 30.29 -21.47
C VAL A 854 6.22 29.71 -20.43
N PHE A 855 6.03 28.44 -20.09
CA PHE A 855 6.97 27.64 -19.29
C PHE A 855 7.88 26.84 -20.23
N GLU A 856 9.20 27.09 -20.18
CA GLU A 856 10.20 26.38 -20.98
C GLU A 856 10.62 25.06 -20.30
N LEU A 857 10.05 23.94 -20.73
CA LEU A 857 10.11 22.67 -20.01
C LEU A 857 11.35 21.85 -20.36
N SER A 858 11.69 21.75 -21.65
CA SER A 858 12.76 20.86 -22.15
C SER A 858 14.15 21.12 -21.57
N GLY A 859 14.41 22.32 -21.04
CA GLY A 859 15.66 22.67 -20.37
C GLY A 859 15.76 22.22 -18.91
N HIS A 860 14.66 21.75 -18.32
CA HIS A 860 14.63 21.35 -16.91
C HIS A 860 15.13 19.90 -16.75
N PRO A 861 16.13 19.62 -15.89
CA PRO A 861 16.75 18.28 -15.77
C PRO A 861 15.78 17.18 -15.31
N ARG A 862 14.62 17.59 -14.77
CA ARG A 862 13.52 16.71 -14.33
C ARG A 862 12.27 16.79 -15.21
N TRP A 863 12.37 17.32 -16.42
CA TRP A 863 11.30 17.22 -17.42
C TRP A 863 11.53 16.01 -18.34
N LYS A 864 11.15 14.83 -17.84
CA LYS A 864 11.39 13.56 -18.52
C LYS A 864 10.42 12.48 -18.05
N GLY A 865 10.31 11.42 -18.85
CA GLY A 865 9.44 10.29 -18.55
C GLY A 865 7.96 10.65 -18.54
N ARG A 866 7.19 9.94 -17.72
CA ARG A 866 5.74 10.13 -17.58
C ARG A 866 5.41 11.10 -16.47
N ILE A 867 4.46 11.99 -16.74
CA ILE A 867 4.01 13.01 -15.80
C ILE A 867 2.50 12.88 -15.59
N PRO A 868 2.06 12.10 -14.58
CA PRO A 868 0.63 11.79 -14.45
C PRO A 868 -0.21 12.94 -13.88
N THR A 869 0.41 13.97 -13.29
CA THR A 869 -0.31 15.06 -12.61
C THR A 869 0.45 16.38 -12.72
N PHE A 870 -0.32 17.45 -12.95
CA PHE A 870 0.14 18.82 -12.97
C PHE A 870 -0.59 19.63 -11.91
N ARG A 871 0.16 20.45 -11.19
CA ARG A 871 -0.37 21.48 -10.29
C ARG A 871 -0.02 22.83 -10.89
N LEU A 872 -1.01 23.69 -11.08
CA LEU A 872 -0.83 25.07 -11.49
C LEU A 872 -1.13 25.98 -10.31
N ASP A 873 -0.15 26.79 -9.95
CA ASP A 873 -0.32 27.89 -9.02
C ASP A 873 -0.48 29.16 -9.86
N PRO A 874 -1.70 29.65 -10.06
CA PRO A 874 -1.97 30.70 -11.04
C PRO A 874 -1.46 32.07 -10.60
N CYS A 875 -1.22 32.28 -9.29
CA CYS A 875 -0.62 33.51 -8.75
C CYS A 875 -0.10 33.28 -7.33
N SER A 876 0.69 34.21 -6.79
CA SER A 876 1.27 34.13 -5.44
C SER A 876 0.65 35.13 -4.43
N ARG A 877 -0.63 35.48 -4.62
CA ARG A 877 -1.36 36.49 -3.83
C ARG A 877 -2.79 36.05 -3.50
N GLU A 878 -3.29 36.54 -2.37
CA GLU A 878 -4.69 36.39 -1.94
C GLU A 878 -5.61 37.42 -2.62
N GLY A 879 -6.88 37.06 -2.79
CA GLY A 879 -7.93 37.98 -3.26
C GLY A 879 -7.88 38.27 -4.75
N ILE A 880 -7.08 37.50 -5.49
CA ILE A 880 -6.92 37.65 -6.93
C ILE A 880 -8.06 36.94 -7.65
N GLU A 881 -8.71 37.66 -8.56
CA GLU A 881 -9.62 37.07 -9.53
C GLU A 881 -8.85 36.80 -10.83
N ALA A 882 -8.77 35.52 -11.20
CA ALA A 882 -7.98 35.04 -12.35
C ALA A 882 -8.86 34.26 -13.31
N TRP A 883 -8.65 34.51 -14.61
CA TRP A 883 -9.43 33.95 -15.70
C TRP A 883 -8.46 33.28 -16.67
N ILE A 884 -8.62 31.97 -16.87
CA ILE A 884 -7.80 31.16 -17.79
C ILE A 884 -8.65 30.87 -19.03
N ASP A 885 -8.20 31.38 -20.17
CA ASP A 885 -8.83 31.17 -21.49
C ASP A 885 -8.36 29.85 -22.10
N GLU A 886 -7.08 29.52 -21.91
CA GLU A 886 -6.50 28.30 -22.45
C GLU A 886 -5.30 27.86 -21.62
N PHE A 887 -5.12 26.54 -21.50
CA PHE A 887 -3.85 25.94 -21.09
C PHE A 887 -3.47 24.88 -22.12
N ARG A 888 -2.20 24.80 -22.53
CA ARG A 888 -1.77 23.80 -23.52
C ARG A 888 -0.29 23.44 -23.41
N PHE A 889 0.06 22.24 -23.85
CA PHE A 889 1.44 21.80 -24.03
C PHE A 889 1.80 21.77 -25.53
N GLU A 890 3.03 22.17 -25.86
CA GLU A 890 3.54 22.30 -27.23
C GLU A 890 4.91 21.66 -27.48
#